data_AF-A0A553R4I8-F1
#
_entry.id   AF-A0A553R4I8-F1
#
_cell.length_a   1.000
_cell.length_b   1.000
_cell.length_c   1.000
_cell.angle_alpha   90.00
_cell.angle_beta   90.00
_cell.angle_gamma   90.00
#
_symmetry.space_group_name_H-M   'P 1'
#
loop_
_entity.id
_entity.type
_entity.pdbx_description
1 polymer ?
#
loop_
_entity_poly.entity_id
_entity_poly.type
_entity_poly.pdbx_seq_one_letter_code
_entity_poly.pdbx_strand_id
1 'polypeptide(L)'
;MRLLLLVLVLLKVQHVCSASKGVIASLQAKWTMTPLLLETSEFIREDGDDKFWQFVDTVKELTVYKNGESVRSYYDLIVKKAGQFLTDLQVNLLKLDEPPPDGCAAFVTVHGQCACSTKEMKKLLKNAASRPRPYLYKSDHQYPGPNVTEMPVAILYAEIGTKDFNSFHKVLAERAQEGKLVYVLRHFVSEAKAEKMLLSGYGVELAIKSTEYKAVDDTKVKDSKSVASEDDDEADEVQGFLFGKLKKSHPELQEELGELRKHLLESTNDMTPLKVWELQDLSFQAASRIMSVPKFDSLKLMQELSQNFPSRARSLTRVAVNQDMKKEIEDNQKRLGDSLGIHPGDASLFINGIPIDLDTHNAFSILDILRSEAKTLEGLYNLGIRGSSMNKFIHLPASAAVEDSYALDIRHSSIMWINDIEKDSMYRHWPSNLQELLRATFPGVIRQIRRNFFNLVLFLDPAQEDSVELVKLAELFYKHNIPLRIGFVLVVNADEEVDGYSDAGVALFRLLNYISEEYDEAQAFASLVSAGGLLFKKSGFDALPVGLFNGVPLSSEEMDPEELETVLLQKIMETTNFFQRAVFMGQVTESIDMVDFLMEQANVVPRINTLVLSSERQYLDFTASPVTDDWDDANMFSYLDDRDKTAVVSKRLKYFTKADEGVVYAVTMWIVADTEQPSGRRLLQNALKHMKSSGSNCRVGVINNPSGKPTGDNSALYRAVWASLLTQSSKNTLDFTLKLLKEENVELLQQGTKIKHLLKQVSGVWNYV
;
A
#
# COMPACT_ATOMS: atom_id res chain seq x y z
N MET A 1 30.58 34.12 62.20
CA MET A 1 30.41 33.01 61.24
C MET A 1 28.95 32.72 60.86
N ARG A 2 28.05 32.27 61.77
CA ARG A 2 26.67 31.87 61.38
C ARG A 2 25.88 32.91 60.55
N LEU A 3 26.01 34.20 60.82
CA LEU A 3 25.34 35.25 60.04
C LEU A 3 25.87 35.38 58.59
N LEU A 4 27.16 35.08 58.36
CA LEU A 4 27.79 35.18 57.05
C LEU A 4 27.31 34.07 56.09
N LEU A 5 27.11 32.85 56.62
CA LEU A 5 26.53 31.75 55.85
C LEU A 5 25.09 32.06 55.40
N LEU A 6 24.30 32.76 56.22
CA LEU A 6 22.92 33.07 55.86
C LEU A 6 22.84 34.01 54.64
N VAL A 7 23.74 35.00 54.57
CA VAL A 7 23.86 35.91 53.42
C VAL A 7 24.36 35.18 52.17
N LEU A 8 25.34 34.28 52.31
CA LEU A 8 25.84 33.45 51.20
C LEU A 8 24.80 32.46 50.65
N VAL A 9 23.88 31.96 51.48
CA VAL A 9 22.77 31.09 51.03
C VAL A 9 21.65 31.88 50.34
N LEU A 10 21.42 33.13 50.76
CA LEU A 10 20.46 34.02 50.09
C LEU A 10 20.99 34.59 48.76
N LEU A 11 22.30 34.61 48.55
CA LEU A 11 22.95 35.00 47.28
C LEU A 11 23.04 33.85 46.25
N LYS A 12 22.03 32.97 46.20
CA LYS A 12 21.75 32.22 44.97
C LYS A 12 21.13 33.14 43.92
N VAL A 13 22.00 33.93 43.28
CA VAL A 13 21.69 34.58 42.00
C VAL A 13 21.34 33.46 41.02
N GLN A 14 20.05 33.37 40.67
CA GLN A 14 19.66 32.63 39.48
C GLN A 14 20.20 33.41 38.29
N HIS A 15 21.32 32.95 37.72
CA HIS A 15 21.70 33.32 36.35
C HIS A 15 20.66 32.74 35.40
N VAL A 16 19.55 33.48 35.25
CA VAL A 16 18.68 33.37 34.10
C VAL A 16 19.52 33.83 32.92
N CYS A 17 20.11 32.88 32.21
CA CYS A 17 20.76 33.16 30.95
C CYS A 17 19.70 33.78 30.03
N SER A 18 19.87 35.06 29.70
CA SER A 18 18.93 35.79 28.84
C SER A 18 19.12 35.30 27.41
N ALA A 19 18.49 34.18 27.09
CA ALA A 19 18.44 33.65 25.73
C ALA A 19 18.05 34.75 24.73
N SER A 20 18.64 34.69 23.53
CA SER A 20 18.27 35.57 22.43
C SER A 20 16.74 35.54 22.22
N LYS A 21 16.15 36.69 21.86
CA LYS A 21 14.71 36.83 21.63
C LYS A 21 14.27 36.02 20.40
N GLY A 22 14.06 34.72 20.58
CA GLY A 22 13.59 33.81 19.54
C GLY A 22 12.08 33.91 19.32
N VAL A 23 11.65 33.69 18.08
CA VAL A 23 10.25 33.43 17.76
C VAL A 23 9.95 31.97 18.10
N ILE A 24 8.96 31.73 18.96
CA ILE A 24 8.50 30.39 19.32
C ILE A 24 7.14 30.16 18.67
N ALA A 25 7.06 29.19 17.77
CA ALA A 25 5.82 28.66 17.23
C ALA A 25 5.53 27.28 17.87
N SER A 26 4.27 26.97 18.12
CA SER A 26 3.84 25.62 18.51
C SER A 26 2.47 25.30 17.94
N LEU A 27 2.34 24.12 17.33
CA LEU A 27 1.09 23.63 16.79
C LEU A 27 0.34 22.79 17.85
N GLN A 28 -0.88 23.20 18.15
CA GLN A 28 -1.79 22.49 19.06
C GLN A 28 -2.92 21.84 18.29
N ALA A 29 -3.28 20.63 18.69
CA ALA A 29 -4.44 19.94 18.18
C ALA A 29 -5.77 20.56 18.68
N LYS A 30 -6.89 20.04 18.14
CA LYS A 30 -8.23 20.38 18.66
C LYS A 30 -8.52 19.63 19.97
N TRP A 31 -8.03 18.38 20.08
CA TRP A 31 -8.26 17.46 21.19
C TRP A 31 -7.26 17.58 22.35
N THR A 32 -7.61 16.88 23.44
CA THR A 32 -6.87 16.74 24.70
C THR A 32 -5.79 15.67 24.63
N MET A 33 -4.74 15.78 25.45
CA MET A 33 -3.68 14.78 25.55
C MET A 33 -4.20 13.37 25.87
N THR A 34 -3.89 12.44 24.97
CA THR A 34 -4.09 10.99 25.10
C THR A 34 -3.19 10.37 26.19
N PRO A 35 -3.63 9.31 26.90
CA PRO A 35 -2.75 8.56 27.78
C PRO A 35 -1.78 7.69 26.97
N LEU A 36 -0.47 7.93 27.12
CA LEU A 36 0.64 7.21 26.46
C LEU A 36 0.49 5.68 26.40
N LEU A 37 -0.08 5.07 27.44
CA LEU A 37 -0.28 3.62 27.49
C LEU A 37 -1.23 3.11 26.39
N LEU A 38 -2.21 3.93 26.02
CA LEU A 38 -3.16 3.66 24.95
C LEU A 38 -2.48 3.85 23.58
N GLU A 39 -1.72 4.92 23.40
CA GLU A 39 -0.87 5.17 22.21
C GLU A 39 0.07 3.98 21.95
N THR A 40 0.68 3.44 23.02
CA THR A 40 1.56 2.26 22.94
C THR A 40 0.79 0.99 22.58
N SER A 41 -0.44 0.83 23.06
CA SER A 41 -1.27 -0.33 22.68
C SER A 41 -1.64 -0.30 21.20
N GLU A 42 -2.07 0.85 20.66
CA GLU A 42 -2.41 0.98 19.24
C GLU A 42 -1.19 0.78 18.33
N PHE A 43 -0.01 1.28 18.71
CA PHE A 43 1.20 1.05 17.93
C PHE A 43 1.60 -0.43 17.90
N ILE A 44 1.51 -1.16 19.02
CA ILE A 44 1.78 -2.60 19.05
C ILE A 44 0.77 -3.39 18.19
N ARG A 45 -0.44 -2.85 17.97
CA ARG A 45 -1.45 -3.40 17.06
C ARG A 45 -1.12 -3.21 15.58
N GLU A 46 -0.30 -2.23 15.19
CA GLU A 46 0.16 -2.09 13.79
C GLU A 46 0.93 -3.34 13.32
N ASP A 47 1.58 -4.06 14.24
CA ASP A 47 2.22 -5.36 14.00
C ASP A 47 1.25 -6.57 14.06
N GLY A 48 0.05 -6.41 14.62
CA GLY A 48 -1.01 -7.44 14.69
C GLY A 48 -1.86 -7.44 15.99
N ASP A 49 -3.13 -7.79 15.86
CA ASP A 49 -4.09 -7.84 16.99
C ASP A 49 -3.69 -8.86 18.08
N ASP A 50 -3.05 -9.97 17.71
CA ASP A 50 -2.54 -10.95 18.67
C ASP A 50 -1.48 -10.32 19.61
N LYS A 51 -0.61 -9.45 19.10
CA LYS A 51 0.36 -8.69 19.92
C LYS A 51 -0.30 -7.64 20.80
N PHE A 52 -1.33 -6.95 20.29
CA PHE A 52 -2.12 -6.00 21.09
C PHE A 52 -2.66 -6.68 22.35
N TRP A 53 -3.24 -7.88 22.21
CA TRP A 53 -3.78 -8.62 23.34
C TRP A 53 -2.71 -9.13 24.30
N GLN A 54 -1.58 -9.62 23.79
CA GLN A 54 -0.42 -9.99 24.62
C GLN A 54 0.06 -8.79 25.47
N PHE A 55 0.17 -7.60 24.87
CA PHE A 55 0.54 -6.37 25.59
C PHE A 55 -0.49 -6.05 26.68
N VAL A 56 -1.79 -5.99 26.33
CA VAL A 56 -2.90 -5.76 27.28
C VAL A 56 -2.86 -6.73 28.47
N ASP A 57 -2.62 -8.02 28.23
CA ASP A 57 -2.57 -9.05 29.27
C ASP A 57 -1.35 -8.89 30.21
N THR A 58 -0.24 -8.32 29.73
CA THR A 58 0.91 -7.95 30.59
C THR A 58 0.73 -6.62 31.34
N VAL A 59 -0.19 -5.76 30.89
CA VAL A 59 -0.35 -4.37 31.33
C VAL A 59 -1.50 -4.18 32.33
N LYS A 60 -2.41 -5.15 32.45
CA LYS A 60 -3.67 -5.12 33.23
C LYS A 60 -3.65 -4.57 34.67
N GLU A 61 -2.50 -4.41 35.34
CA GLU A 61 -2.39 -3.86 36.71
C GLU A 61 -1.41 -2.66 36.84
N LEU A 62 -1.00 -2.02 35.74
CA LEU A 62 0.02 -0.95 35.76
C LEU A 62 -0.38 0.34 36.51
N THR A 63 -1.67 0.57 36.81
CA THR A 63 -2.10 1.76 37.58
C THR A 63 -1.57 1.81 39.02
N VAL A 64 -1.04 0.72 39.57
CA VAL A 64 -0.34 0.73 40.88
C VAL A 64 0.85 1.70 40.89
N TYR A 65 1.49 1.95 39.74
CA TYR A 65 2.69 2.78 39.62
C TYR A 65 2.41 4.26 39.27
N LYS A 66 1.19 4.64 38.84
CA LYS A 66 0.85 6.03 38.49
C LYS A 66 1.02 7.02 39.65
N ASN A 67 1.02 6.54 40.90
CA ASN A 67 0.97 7.39 42.10
C ASN A 67 2.34 7.67 42.77
N GLY A 68 3.45 7.15 42.21
CA GLY A 68 4.75 7.16 42.90
C GLY A 68 5.89 7.94 42.22
N GLU A 69 5.95 7.97 40.89
CA GLU A 69 7.16 8.41 40.16
C GLU A 69 6.88 9.33 38.97
N SER A 70 7.94 9.95 38.45
CA SER A 70 7.87 10.91 37.35
C SER A 70 7.37 10.27 36.03
N VAL A 71 6.76 11.10 35.17
CA VAL A 71 6.30 10.72 33.82
C VAL A 71 7.38 10.00 33.01
N ARG A 72 8.66 10.35 33.22
CA ARG A 72 9.80 9.70 32.56
C ARG A 72 10.00 8.25 33.00
N SER A 73 9.90 7.95 34.30
CA SER A 73 9.98 6.56 34.78
C SER A 73 8.83 5.71 34.25
N TYR A 74 7.63 6.30 34.18
CA TYR A 74 6.46 5.64 33.59
C TYR A 74 6.62 5.39 32.08
N TYR A 75 7.19 6.35 31.34
CA TYR A 75 7.58 6.20 29.93
C TYR A 75 8.62 5.09 29.76
N ASP A 76 9.73 5.14 30.51
CA ASP A 76 10.81 4.16 30.44
C ASP A 76 10.33 2.73 30.80
N LEU A 77 9.37 2.61 31.72
CA LEU A 77 8.71 1.34 32.07
C LEU A 77 7.79 0.83 30.96
N ILE A 78 7.03 1.70 30.29
CA ILE A 78 6.19 1.35 29.14
C ILE A 78 7.06 0.94 27.94
N VAL A 79 8.11 1.70 27.63
CA VAL A 79 9.10 1.38 26.59
C VAL A 79 9.78 0.03 26.86
N LYS A 80 10.19 -0.22 28.10
CA LYS A 80 10.77 -1.51 28.52
C LYS A 80 9.77 -2.68 28.47
N LYS A 81 8.46 -2.41 28.48
CA LYS A 81 7.39 -3.39 28.27
C LYS A 81 7.08 -3.62 26.79
N ALA A 82 7.05 -2.55 25.99
CA ALA A 82 6.85 -2.60 24.55
C ALA A 82 8.01 -3.30 23.83
N GLY A 83 9.26 -3.03 24.23
CA GLY A 83 10.47 -3.72 23.78
C GLY A 83 10.60 -5.19 24.24
N GLN A 84 9.55 -5.80 24.79
CA GLN A 84 9.43 -7.26 24.90
C GLN A 84 8.74 -7.88 23.67
N PHE A 85 8.09 -7.08 22.82
CA PHE A 85 7.27 -7.49 21.67
C PHE A 85 7.65 -6.79 20.35
N LEU A 86 8.52 -5.77 20.44
CA LEU A 86 9.00 -4.90 19.37
C LEU A 86 10.53 -4.92 19.30
N THR A 87 11.08 -4.73 18.11
CA THR A 87 12.53 -4.55 17.89
C THR A 87 13.02 -3.16 18.32
N ASP A 88 14.32 -3.02 18.61
CA ASP A 88 14.96 -1.75 19.00
C ASP A 88 14.72 -0.59 18.01
N LEU A 89 14.42 -0.90 16.73
CA LEU A 89 14.03 0.08 15.70
C LEU A 89 12.58 0.56 15.89
N GLN A 90 11.63 -0.37 16.01
CA GLN A 90 10.20 -0.07 16.15
C GLN A 90 9.88 0.74 17.41
N VAL A 91 10.58 0.49 18.52
CA VAL A 91 10.34 1.11 19.84
C VAL A 91 10.38 2.65 19.86
N ASN A 92 10.93 3.30 18.82
CA ASN A 92 11.13 4.76 18.79
C ASN A 92 9.92 5.59 18.31
N LEU A 93 8.76 4.97 17.99
CA LEU A 93 7.71 5.60 17.16
C LEU A 93 6.30 5.45 17.79
N LEU A 94 5.67 6.53 18.28
CA LEU A 94 4.37 6.50 18.98
C LEU A 94 3.58 7.83 18.89
N LYS A 95 2.26 7.82 18.54
CA LYS A 95 1.15 8.72 19.04
C LYS A 95 -0.19 8.67 18.28
N LEU A 96 -1.26 9.29 18.87
CA LEU A 96 -2.68 9.50 18.43
C LEU A 96 -3.68 8.41 18.95
N ASP A 97 -5.04 8.50 19.03
CA ASP A 97 -6.10 9.56 19.22
C ASP A 97 -7.49 8.83 19.49
N GLU A 98 -8.71 9.35 19.76
CA GLU A 98 -9.39 10.66 19.99
C GLU A 98 -10.62 10.44 20.98
N PRO A 99 -11.57 11.37 21.28
CA PRO A 99 -12.47 11.30 22.47
C PRO A 99 -13.99 10.88 22.30
N PRO A 100 -14.61 10.21 23.29
CA PRO A 100 -16.08 9.99 23.44
C PRO A 100 -16.71 10.58 24.75
N PRO A 101 -18.05 10.51 24.98
CA PRO A 101 -18.75 11.25 26.07
C PRO A 101 -19.11 10.46 27.36
N ASP A 102 -19.74 11.15 28.33
CA ASP A 102 -19.89 10.82 29.76
C ASP A 102 -20.68 9.55 30.17
N GLY A 103 -20.34 9.00 31.36
CA GLY A 103 -21.30 8.23 32.16
C GLY A 103 -20.72 7.32 33.26
N CYS A 104 -19.73 6.48 32.93
CA CYS A 104 -19.14 5.48 33.82
C CYS A 104 -17.65 5.28 33.50
N ALA A 105 -16.78 5.13 34.51
CA ALA A 105 -15.33 5.03 34.29
C ALA A 105 -14.88 3.81 33.47
N ALA A 106 -15.65 2.71 33.55
CA ALA A 106 -15.63 1.61 32.60
C ALA A 106 -17.04 1.01 32.50
N PHE A 107 -17.45 0.56 31.32
CA PHE A 107 -18.77 -0.07 31.12
C PHE A 107 -18.75 -1.09 29.98
N VAL A 108 -19.64 -2.09 30.06
CA VAL A 108 -19.81 -3.12 29.02
C VAL A 108 -21.14 -2.94 28.31
N THR A 109 -21.12 -2.82 26.99
CA THR A 109 -22.31 -2.82 26.14
C THR A 109 -22.57 -4.21 25.58
N VAL A 110 -23.77 -4.76 25.85
CA VAL A 110 -24.22 -6.05 25.31
C VAL A 110 -25.50 -5.80 24.49
N HIS A 111 -25.37 -5.90 23.15
CA HIS A 111 -26.44 -5.67 22.18
C HIS A 111 -27.29 -4.42 22.52
N GLY A 112 -26.62 -3.26 22.56
CA GLY A 112 -27.26 -1.95 22.75
C GLY A 112 -27.63 -1.56 24.19
N GLN A 113 -27.34 -2.37 25.21
CA GLN A 113 -27.52 -1.96 26.61
C GLN A 113 -26.20 -2.00 27.40
N CYS A 114 -25.93 -0.93 28.13
CA CYS A 114 -24.75 -0.76 28.97
C CYS A 114 -24.95 -1.38 30.37
N ALA A 115 -23.85 -1.88 30.95
CA ALA A 115 -23.75 -2.28 32.34
C ALA A 115 -22.42 -1.79 32.93
N CYS A 116 -22.49 -0.98 33.98
CA CYS A 116 -21.31 -0.53 34.74
C CYS A 116 -20.96 -1.47 35.91
N SER A 117 -21.53 -2.69 35.93
CA SER A 117 -21.14 -3.75 36.87
C SER A 117 -21.09 -5.14 36.25
N THR A 118 -20.16 -5.97 36.71
CA THR A 118 -20.01 -7.38 36.30
C THR A 118 -21.21 -8.26 36.67
N LYS A 119 -22.08 -7.81 37.60
CA LYS A 119 -23.32 -8.50 37.99
C LYS A 119 -24.45 -8.22 37.00
N GLU A 120 -24.55 -7.00 36.47
CA GLU A 120 -25.57 -6.63 35.48
C GLU A 120 -25.21 -7.14 34.08
N MET A 121 -23.93 -7.08 33.70
CA MET A 121 -23.41 -7.74 32.49
C MET A 121 -23.83 -9.22 32.42
N LYS A 122 -23.74 -9.95 33.54
CA LYS A 122 -24.17 -11.37 33.66
C LYS A 122 -25.70 -11.57 33.58
N LYS A 123 -26.52 -10.52 33.71
CA LYS A 123 -27.96 -10.53 33.37
C LYS A 123 -28.17 -10.22 31.89
N LEU A 124 -27.53 -9.18 31.36
CA LEU A 124 -27.70 -8.75 29.96
C LEU A 124 -27.33 -9.85 28.96
N LEU A 125 -26.22 -10.57 29.20
CA LEU A 125 -25.79 -11.70 28.37
C LEU A 125 -26.84 -12.82 28.22
N LYS A 126 -27.73 -13.01 29.21
CA LYS A 126 -28.82 -14.01 29.12
C LYS A 126 -29.95 -13.58 28.18
N ASN A 127 -30.08 -12.28 27.93
CA ASN A 127 -31.12 -11.68 27.10
C ASN A 127 -30.57 -11.21 25.74
N ALA A 128 -29.31 -11.51 25.41
CA ALA A 128 -28.64 -10.98 24.21
C ALA A 128 -29.26 -11.49 22.90
N ALA A 129 -29.71 -12.75 22.86
CA ALA A 129 -30.32 -13.38 21.69
C ALA A 129 -31.65 -12.75 21.24
N SER A 130 -32.29 -11.89 22.05
CA SER A 130 -33.53 -11.19 21.67
C SER A 130 -33.28 -9.80 21.06
N ARG A 131 -32.04 -9.46 20.68
CA ARG A 131 -31.62 -8.11 20.33
C ARG A 131 -30.71 -8.08 19.08
N PRO A 132 -30.81 -7.05 18.23
CA PRO A 132 -29.93 -6.91 17.07
C PRO A 132 -28.45 -6.91 17.50
N ARG A 133 -27.62 -7.59 16.71
CA ARG A 133 -26.17 -7.64 16.91
C ARG A 133 -25.57 -6.24 16.64
N PRO A 134 -24.66 -5.72 17.49
CA PRO A 134 -24.01 -4.45 17.22
C PRO A 134 -23.06 -4.58 16.02
N TYR A 135 -22.94 -3.51 15.23
CA TYR A 135 -21.93 -3.39 14.20
C TYR A 135 -20.53 -3.24 14.83
N LEU A 136 -19.52 -3.83 14.19
CA LEU A 136 -18.11 -3.75 14.58
C LEU A 136 -17.34 -2.94 13.55
N TYR A 137 -16.49 -2.03 14.02
CA TYR A 137 -15.65 -1.17 13.19
C TYR A 137 -14.31 -1.84 12.85
N LYS A 138 -13.62 -1.37 11.81
CA LYS A 138 -12.26 -1.83 11.47
C LYS A 138 -11.21 -1.52 12.55
N SER A 139 -11.55 -0.68 13.53
CA SER A 139 -10.73 -0.30 14.68
C SER A 139 -11.15 -0.99 15.99
N ASP A 140 -12.01 -2.01 15.93
CA ASP A 140 -12.49 -2.73 17.11
C ASP A 140 -11.63 -3.95 17.41
N HIS A 141 -11.02 -3.99 18.60
CA HIS A 141 -10.12 -5.07 18.96
C HIS A 141 -10.94 -6.28 19.41
N GLN A 142 -11.03 -7.31 18.58
CA GLN A 142 -11.69 -8.57 18.93
C GLN A 142 -10.71 -9.50 19.66
N TYR A 143 -11.13 -10.08 20.79
CA TYR A 143 -10.29 -11.02 21.54
C TYR A 143 -10.21 -12.40 20.84
N PRO A 144 -9.03 -13.05 20.79
CA PRO A 144 -8.86 -14.37 20.19
C PRO A 144 -9.80 -15.42 20.79
N GLY A 145 -10.54 -16.11 19.93
CA GLY A 145 -11.54 -17.10 20.32
C GLY A 145 -12.16 -17.81 19.12
N PRO A 146 -12.98 -18.84 19.34
CA PRO A 146 -13.61 -19.57 18.24
C PRO A 146 -14.61 -18.68 17.50
N ASN A 147 -14.29 -18.33 16.25
CA ASN A 147 -15.13 -17.50 15.38
C ASN A 147 -16.44 -18.22 14.99
N VAL A 148 -17.43 -18.17 15.89
CA VAL A 148 -18.80 -18.66 15.68
C VAL A 148 -19.73 -17.45 15.52
N THR A 149 -20.35 -17.34 14.35
CA THR A 149 -21.12 -16.16 13.92
C THR A 149 -22.40 -15.89 14.72
N GLU A 150 -22.88 -16.86 15.51
CA GLU A 150 -24.12 -16.77 16.28
C GLU A 150 -23.94 -16.31 17.74
N MET A 151 -22.70 -16.11 18.21
CA MET A 151 -22.42 -15.83 19.62
C MET A 151 -22.67 -14.36 20.01
N PRO A 152 -23.13 -14.08 21.25
CA PRO A 152 -23.46 -12.72 21.68
C PRO A 152 -22.22 -11.85 21.81
N VAL A 153 -22.33 -10.58 21.38
CA VAL A 153 -21.22 -9.61 21.38
C VAL A 153 -21.25 -8.77 22.65
N ALA A 154 -20.09 -8.66 23.32
CA ALA A 154 -19.88 -7.82 24.49
C ALA A 154 -18.70 -6.87 24.26
N ILE A 155 -19.00 -5.56 24.21
CA ILE A 155 -18.03 -4.49 23.95
C ILE A 155 -17.69 -3.82 25.29
N LEU A 156 -16.43 -3.93 25.74
CA LEU A 156 -15.92 -3.21 26.92
C LEU A 156 -15.39 -1.84 26.50
N TYR A 157 -15.83 -0.80 27.20
CA TYR A 157 -15.28 0.54 27.15
C TYR A 157 -14.49 0.78 28.44
N ALA A 158 -13.16 0.94 28.36
CA ALA A 158 -12.31 1.18 29.54
C ALA A 158 -10.91 1.77 29.20
N GLU A 159 -10.23 2.33 30.21
CA GLU A 159 -8.80 2.66 30.13
C GLU A 159 -7.97 1.42 30.54
N ILE A 160 -7.07 0.98 29.66
CA ILE A 160 -6.21 -0.18 29.86
C ILE A 160 -5.32 0.01 31.12
N GLY A 161 -5.15 -1.06 31.90
CA GLY A 161 -4.32 -1.05 33.12
C GLY A 161 -5.00 -0.48 34.38
N THR A 162 -6.26 -0.02 34.28
CA THR A 162 -7.09 0.35 35.44
C THR A 162 -7.61 -0.90 36.18
N LYS A 163 -7.96 -0.72 37.47
CA LYS A 163 -8.52 -1.82 38.29
C LYS A 163 -9.90 -2.27 37.79
N ASP A 164 -10.71 -1.32 37.33
CA ASP A 164 -12.05 -1.61 36.82
C ASP A 164 -11.96 -2.35 35.48
N PHE A 165 -11.06 -1.93 34.57
CA PHE A 165 -10.71 -2.68 33.35
C PHE A 165 -10.38 -4.15 33.68
N ASN A 166 -9.42 -4.41 34.56
CA ASN A 166 -9.00 -5.76 34.95
C ASN A 166 -10.19 -6.61 35.45
N SER A 167 -11.09 -6.00 36.24
CA SER A 167 -12.28 -6.67 36.79
C SER A 167 -13.30 -7.13 35.74
N PHE A 168 -13.44 -6.39 34.63
CA PHE A 168 -14.27 -6.78 33.49
C PHE A 168 -13.51 -7.69 32.53
N HIS A 169 -12.29 -7.31 32.16
CA HIS A 169 -11.44 -8.00 31.19
C HIS A 169 -11.25 -9.47 31.56
N LYS A 170 -10.90 -9.78 32.82
CA LYS A 170 -10.77 -11.17 33.29
C LYS A 170 -12.05 -12.00 33.05
N VAL A 171 -13.20 -11.45 33.40
CA VAL A 171 -14.50 -12.13 33.27
C VAL A 171 -14.96 -12.25 31.80
N LEU A 172 -14.50 -11.37 30.92
CA LEU A 172 -14.79 -11.42 29.48
C LEU A 172 -13.84 -12.35 28.73
N ALA A 173 -12.54 -12.32 29.04
CA ALA A 173 -11.53 -13.23 28.47
C ALA A 173 -11.82 -14.69 28.82
N GLU A 174 -12.09 -15.01 30.10
CA GLU A 174 -12.53 -16.35 30.53
C GLU A 174 -13.73 -16.85 29.70
N ARG A 175 -14.68 -15.96 29.38
CA ARG A 175 -15.91 -16.28 28.61
C ARG A 175 -15.71 -16.39 27.11
N ALA A 176 -14.76 -15.64 26.55
CA ALA A 176 -14.37 -15.72 25.14
C ALA A 176 -13.58 -17.01 24.86
N GLN A 177 -12.66 -17.38 25.76
CA GLN A 177 -11.94 -18.65 25.72
C GLN A 177 -12.87 -19.86 25.87
N GLU A 178 -13.89 -19.77 26.73
CA GLU A 178 -14.99 -20.75 26.80
C GLU A 178 -15.88 -20.79 25.53
N GLY A 179 -15.68 -19.90 24.55
CA GLY A 179 -16.46 -19.81 23.32
C GLY A 179 -17.90 -19.32 23.51
N LYS A 180 -18.20 -18.58 24.60
CA LYS A 180 -19.57 -18.21 25.01
C LYS A 180 -20.00 -16.79 24.65
N LEU A 181 -19.06 -15.94 24.21
CA LEU A 181 -19.32 -14.59 23.71
C LEU A 181 -18.18 -14.13 22.79
N VAL A 182 -18.45 -13.15 21.93
CA VAL A 182 -17.42 -12.37 21.25
C VAL A 182 -17.07 -11.18 22.15
N TYR A 183 -15.84 -11.13 22.65
CA TYR A 183 -15.33 -10.02 23.46
C TYR A 183 -14.62 -9.00 22.55
N VAL A 184 -15.01 -7.73 22.67
CA VAL A 184 -14.40 -6.60 21.96
C VAL A 184 -13.96 -5.55 23.00
N LEU A 185 -12.80 -4.95 22.80
CA LEU A 185 -12.32 -3.81 23.59
C LEU A 185 -12.34 -2.54 22.73
N ARG A 186 -12.94 -1.48 23.28
CA ARG A 186 -12.84 -0.10 22.80
C ARG A 186 -12.24 0.76 23.91
N HIS A 187 -11.32 1.64 23.55
CA HIS A 187 -10.66 2.53 24.50
C HIS A 187 -11.65 3.59 25.00
N PHE A 188 -11.59 3.89 26.31
CA PHE A 188 -12.40 4.92 26.94
C PHE A 188 -11.63 5.56 28.10
N VAL A 189 -11.63 6.88 28.19
CA VAL A 189 -10.91 7.64 29.23
C VAL A 189 -11.92 8.48 30.00
N SER A 190 -12.12 8.17 31.29
CA SER A 190 -13.16 8.80 32.10
C SER A 190 -12.88 10.24 32.53
N GLU A 191 -11.60 10.63 32.58
CA GLU A 191 -11.15 11.97 32.94
C GLU A 191 -10.05 12.38 31.95
N ALA A 192 -10.44 13.06 30.87
CA ALA A 192 -9.49 13.63 29.92
C ALA A 192 -8.73 14.81 30.57
N LYS A 193 -7.41 14.88 30.33
CA LYS A 193 -6.62 16.05 30.76
C LYS A 193 -7.05 17.29 29.98
N ALA A 194 -7.18 18.44 30.65
CA ALA A 194 -7.45 19.73 29.99
C ALA A 194 -6.28 20.26 29.12
N GLU A 195 -5.12 19.61 29.17
CA GLU A 195 -3.96 19.92 28.32
C GLU A 195 -4.23 19.47 26.88
N LYS A 196 -4.07 20.35 25.90
CA LYS A 196 -4.19 20.00 24.47
C LYS A 196 -2.97 19.22 23.97
N MET A 197 -3.19 18.34 23.00
CA MET A 197 -2.07 17.62 22.37
C MET A 197 -1.20 18.59 21.56
N LEU A 198 0.12 18.54 21.79
CA LEU A 198 1.12 19.24 20.97
C LEU A 198 1.51 18.33 19.80
N LEU A 199 1.41 18.85 18.59
CA LEU A 199 1.75 18.13 17.37
C LEU A 199 3.24 18.27 17.02
N SER A 200 3.71 17.42 16.11
CA SER A 200 5.05 17.42 15.51
C SER A 200 4.93 17.10 14.01
N GLY A 201 6.05 17.09 13.27
CA GLY A 201 6.04 16.77 11.84
C GLY A 201 5.65 17.92 10.90
N TYR A 202 5.54 19.15 11.40
CA TYR A 202 5.32 20.36 10.60
C TYR A 202 6.59 21.21 10.50
N GLY A 203 6.77 21.90 9.38
CA GLY A 203 7.75 22.98 9.22
C GLY A 203 7.21 24.32 9.72
N VAL A 204 8.11 25.26 10.02
CA VAL A 204 7.78 26.66 10.32
C VAL A 204 8.64 27.55 9.44
N GLU A 205 8.00 28.32 8.55
CA GLU A 205 8.68 29.27 7.67
C GLU A 205 8.60 30.70 8.24
N LEU A 206 9.69 31.44 8.16
CA LEU A 206 9.74 32.88 8.44
C LEU A 206 9.93 33.66 7.13
N ALA A 207 8.90 33.64 6.28
CA ALA A 207 8.90 34.27 4.96
C ALA A 207 9.25 35.76 4.99
N ILE A 208 10.35 36.14 4.33
CA ILE A 208 10.83 37.53 4.23
C ILE A 208 9.97 38.28 3.20
N LYS A 209 8.92 38.96 3.65
CA LYS A 209 7.98 39.69 2.78
C LYS A 209 8.62 40.81 1.95
N SER A 210 9.77 41.34 2.37
CA SER A 210 10.53 42.35 1.62
C SER A 210 11.95 42.48 2.16
N THR A 211 12.96 42.41 1.30
CA THR A 211 14.37 42.70 1.63
C THR A 211 14.71 44.19 1.57
N GLU A 212 13.86 45.01 0.95
CA GLU A 212 14.14 46.44 0.70
C GLU A 212 13.65 47.38 1.81
N TYR A 213 12.68 46.95 2.61
CA TYR A 213 12.14 47.76 3.70
C TYR A 213 13.11 47.79 4.89
N LYS A 214 13.86 48.89 4.99
CA LYS A 214 14.39 49.36 6.28
C LYS A 214 13.21 49.61 7.21
N ALA A 215 12.92 48.66 8.10
CA ALA A 215 12.03 48.88 9.22
C ALA A 215 12.64 49.95 10.14
N VAL A 216 12.17 51.19 10.00
CA VAL A 216 12.46 52.26 10.95
C VAL A 216 11.60 52.00 12.19
N ASP A 217 12.09 51.12 13.07
CA ASP A 217 11.47 50.90 14.38
C ASP A 217 11.70 52.14 15.23
N ASP A 218 10.68 53.00 15.28
CA ASP A 218 10.73 54.30 15.96
C ASP A 218 10.56 54.18 17.49
N THR A 219 10.86 53.00 18.06
CA THR A 219 10.88 52.77 19.51
C THR A 219 12.31 52.81 20.07
N LYS A 220 12.75 54.01 20.47
CA LYS A 220 13.95 54.19 21.31
C LYS A 220 13.75 53.58 22.70
N VAL A 221 13.94 52.27 22.81
CA VAL A 221 14.07 51.56 24.09
C VAL A 221 15.28 52.16 24.83
N LYS A 222 15.03 52.76 26.00
CA LYS A 222 16.06 53.42 26.80
C LYS A 222 17.14 52.45 27.27
N ASP A 223 18.34 52.96 27.44
CA ASP A 223 19.55 52.22 27.81
C ASP A 223 19.37 51.30 29.03
N SER A 224 19.21 50.00 28.78
CA SER A 224 19.51 48.95 29.75
C SER A 224 20.87 48.35 29.41
N LYS A 225 21.92 48.74 30.16
CA LYS A 225 23.29 48.26 29.95
C LYS A 225 23.38 46.73 30.14
N SER A 226 23.30 45.99 29.05
CA SER A 226 23.70 44.58 29.00
C SER A 226 25.22 44.49 29.08
N VAL A 227 25.75 44.13 30.24
CA VAL A 227 27.14 43.71 30.37
C VAL A 227 27.28 42.38 29.62
N ALA A 228 28.00 42.40 28.50
CA ALA A 228 28.37 41.17 27.81
C ALA A 228 29.42 40.43 28.67
N SER A 229 29.20 39.16 28.95
CA SER A 229 30.22 38.27 29.52
C SER A 229 31.27 37.96 28.46
N GLU A 230 32.55 38.11 28.80
CA GLU A 230 33.67 37.99 27.86
C GLU A 230 34.05 36.53 27.53
N ASP A 231 33.59 35.59 28.36
CA ASP A 231 33.85 34.15 28.28
C ASP A 231 32.87 33.43 27.33
N ASP A 232 33.19 33.44 26.04
CA ASP A 232 32.79 32.36 25.12
C ASP A 232 33.91 32.12 24.09
N ASP A 233 35.00 31.50 24.57
CA ASP A 233 36.14 31.10 23.77
C ASP A 233 36.01 29.63 23.35
N GLU A 234 35.31 29.36 22.23
CA GLU A 234 35.94 28.72 21.07
C GLU A 234 35.10 28.74 19.77
N ALA A 235 35.77 29.06 18.65
CA ALA A 235 35.31 28.94 17.26
C ALA A 235 34.26 29.92 16.68
N ASP A 236 34.02 31.10 17.28
CA ASP A 236 33.16 32.13 16.68
C ASP A 236 33.84 32.84 15.47
N GLU A 237 33.42 32.49 14.24
CA GLU A 237 33.94 33.02 12.96
C GLU A 237 33.06 34.18 12.43
N VAL A 238 33.29 35.40 12.89
CA VAL A 238 32.53 36.57 12.43
C VAL A 238 33.10 37.10 11.12
N GLN A 239 32.28 37.14 10.06
CA GLN A 239 32.61 37.67 8.72
C GLN A 239 33.83 37.04 8.01
N GLY A 240 34.31 35.88 8.46
CA GLY A 240 35.52 35.20 7.94
C GLY A 240 36.78 35.42 8.77
N PHE A 241 36.67 36.12 9.90
CA PHE A 241 37.77 36.30 10.86
C PHE A 241 37.61 35.32 12.03
N LEU A 242 38.64 34.49 12.25
CA LEU A 242 38.70 33.55 13.37
C LEU A 242 39.18 34.27 14.64
N PHE A 243 38.27 34.94 15.35
CA PHE A 243 38.60 35.75 16.53
C PHE A 243 39.32 34.94 17.62
N GLY A 244 38.97 33.66 17.81
CA GLY A 244 39.68 32.75 18.73
C GLY A 244 41.13 32.42 18.34
N LYS A 245 41.54 32.65 17.07
CA LYS A 245 42.96 32.66 16.66
C LYS A 245 43.58 34.05 16.79
N LEU A 246 42.86 35.10 16.40
CA LEU A 246 43.37 36.48 16.42
C LEU A 246 43.70 36.96 17.85
N LYS A 247 42.83 36.69 18.83
CA LYS A 247 43.12 36.87 20.27
C LYS A 247 44.42 36.18 20.69
N LYS A 248 44.65 34.95 20.20
CA LYS A 248 45.82 34.12 20.56
C LYS A 248 47.10 34.52 19.80
N SER A 249 47.01 35.30 18.73
CA SER A 249 48.17 35.81 17.96
C SER A 249 48.56 37.26 18.26
N HIS A 250 47.60 38.11 18.64
CA HIS A 250 47.80 39.53 18.94
C HIS A 250 47.17 39.91 20.29
N PRO A 251 47.78 39.50 21.42
CA PRO A 251 47.26 39.80 22.75
C PRO A 251 47.30 41.30 23.07
N GLU A 252 48.20 42.07 22.45
CA GLU A 252 48.26 43.53 22.62
C GLU A 252 47.06 44.28 22.03
N LEU A 253 46.28 43.67 21.13
CA LEU A 253 45.14 44.30 20.44
C LEU A 253 43.79 43.71 20.87
N GLN A 254 43.72 43.04 22.03
CA GLN A 254 42.51 42.32 22.46
C GLN A 254 41.27 43.24 22.64
N GLU A 255 41.47 44.48 23.10
CA GLU A 255 40.40 45.48 23.26
C GLU A 255 39.92 46.00 21.89
N GLU A 256 40.85 46.37 20.99
CA GLU A 256 40.53 46.80 19.61
C GLU A 256 39.89 45.67 18.78
N LEU A 257 40.29 44.40 18.98
CA LEU A 257 39.64 43.24 18.38
C LEU A 257 38.23 43.01 18.96
N GLY A 258 37.99 43.39 20.21
CA GLY A 258 36.67 43.41 20.83
C GLY A 258 35.77 44.50 20.22
N GLU A 259 36.28 45.72 20.07
CA GLU A 259 35.58 46.81 19.37
C GLU A 259 35.34 46.47 17.89
N LEU A 260 36.29 45.83 17.20
CA LEU A 260 36.12 45.36 15.83
C LEU A 260 35.07 44.26 15.71
N ARG A 261 35.05 43.26 16.62
CA ARG A 261 33.99 42.23 16.67
C ARG A 261 32.63 42.89 16.88
N LYS A 262 32.54 43.87 17.79
CA LYS A 262 31.32 44.63 18.07
C LYS A 262 30.87 45.46 16.87
N HIS A 263 31.77 46.20 16.23
CA HIS A 263 31.48 46.97 15.02
C HIS A 263 31.08 46.06 13.84
N LEU A 264 31.65 44.87 13.72
CA LEU A 264 31.23 43.87 12.73
C LEU A 264 29.85 43.26 13.01
N LEU A 265 29.39 43.27 14.27
CA LEU A 265 28.04 42.89 14.71
C LEU A 265 27.02 44.05 14.62
N GLU A 266 27.47 45.30 14.75
CA GLU A 266 26.64 46.50 14.61
C GLU A 266 26.50 46.97 13.15
N SER A 267 27.45 46.62 12.28
CA SER A 267 27.41 46.88 10.83
C SER A 267 26.73 45.76 10.01
N THR A 268 26.45 44.61 10.62
CA THR A 268 25.58 43.56 10.06
C THR A 268 24.12 43.99 10.05
N ASN A 269 23.79 44.87 9.11
CA ASN A 269 22.41 45.05 8.65
C ASN A 269 22.13 43.94 7.62
N ASP A 270 21.84 42.74 8.13
CA ASP A 270 22.01 41.44 7.43
C ASP A 270 21.19 41.24 6.14
N MET A 271 20.26 42.14 5.84
CA MET A 271 19.26 41.97 4.77
C MET A 271 19.56 42.77 3.50
N THR A 272 20.81 43.17 3.26
CA THR A 272 21.18 43.87 2.01
C THR A 272 21.14 42.91 0.80
N PRO A 273 20.47 43.30 -0.32
CA PRO A 273 20.26 42.40 -1.45
C PRO A 273 21.58 42.05 -2.17
N LEU A 274 21.73 40.75 -2.49
CA LEU A 274 22.87 40.23 -3.26
C LEU A 274 22.77 40.65 -4.74
N LYS A 275 23.92 40.79 -5.40
CA LYS A 275 23.98 41.11 -6.83
C LYS A 275 23.80 39.84 -7.66
N VAL A 276 23.20 39.97 -8.84
CA VAL A 276 22.79 38.83 -9.69
C VAL A 276 23.93 37.84 -9.98
N TRP A 277 25.17 38.31 -10.16
CA TRP A 277 26.33 37.44 -10.37
C TRP A 277 26.86 36.78 -9.08
N GLU A 278 26.64 37.38 -7.91
CA GLU A 278 27.00 36.79 -6.60
C GLU A 278 26.07 35.60 -6.25
N LEU A 279 24.92 35.48 -6.91
CA LEU A 279 23.99 34.35 -6.78
C LEU A 279 24.39 33.13 -7.62
N GLN A 280 25.15 33.31 -8.71
CA GLN A 280 25.42 32.24 -9.68
C GLN A 280 26.35 31.15 -9.15
N ASP A 281 27.39 31.51 -8.39
CA ASP A 281 28.31 30.56 -7.78
C ASP A 281 27.92 30.17 -6.33
N LEU A 282 26.83 30.73 -5.79
CA LEU A 282 26.46 30.61 -4.38
C LEU A 282 26.20 29.16 -3.92
N SER A 283 25.69 28.31 -4.82
CA SER A 283 25.49 26.87 -4.59
C SER A 283 26.82 26.12 -4.47
N PHE A 284 27.79 26.39 -5.36
CA PHE A 284 29.13 25.84 -5.29
C PHE A 284 29.89 26.33 -4.05
N GLN A 285 29.66 27.59 -3.63
CA GLN A 285 30.22 28.15 -2.40
C GLN A 285 29.65 27.49 -1.14
N ALA A 286 28.33 27.25 -1.09
CA ALA A 286 27.69 26.50 -0.02
C ALA A 286 28.24 25.06 0.08
N ALA A 287 28.30 24.34 -1.05
CA ALA A 287 28.86 22.99 -1.11
C ALA A 287 30.34 22.96 -0.67
N SER A 288 31.17 23.89 -1.16
CA SER A 288 32.57 23.99 -0.77
C SER A 288 32.77 24.31 0.71
N ARG A 289 31.86 25.11 1.33
CA ARG A 289 31.89 25.37 2.78
C ARG A 289 31.47 24.13 3.59
N ILE A 290 30.41 23.43 3.20
CA ILE A 290 29.98 22.18 3.85
C ILE A 290 31.08 21.11 3.79
N MET A 291 31.71 20.93 2.62
CA MET A 291 32.77 19.93 2.39
C MET A 291 34.11 20.31 3.03
N SER A 292 34.31 21.56 3.47
CA SER A 292 35.51 22.00 4.19
C SER A 292 35.55 21.55 5.66
N VAL A 293 34.43 21.03 6.17
CA VAL A 293 34.20 20.67 7.58
C VAL A 293 34.17 19.14 7.75
N PRO A 294 34.60 18.57 8.90
CA PRO A 294 34.57 17.13 9.13
C PRO A 294 33.19 16.50 8.92
N LYS A 295 33.15 15.26 8.41
CA LYS A 295 31.91 14.57 7.98
C LYS A 295 30.78 14.52 9.01
N PHE A 296 31.11 14.50 10.31
CA PHE A 296 30.12 14.49 11.38
C PHE A 296 29.41 15.86 11.50
N ASP A 297 30.19 16.94 11.44
CA ASP A 297 29.69 18.30 11.54
C ASP A 297 29.16 18.85 10.21
N SER A 298 29.53 18.26 9.06
CA SER A 298 29.08 18.72 7.74
C SER A 298 27.56 18.66 7.57
N LEU A 299 26.90 17.63 8.13
CA LEU A 299 25.43 17.52 8.13
C LEU A 299 24.77 18.58 9.03
N LYS A 300 25.36 18.84 10.20
CA LYS A 300 24.91 19.90 11.11
C LYS A 300 25.06 21.29 10.49
N LEU A 301 26.16 21.53 9.77
CA LEU A 301 26.38 22.77 9.04
C LEU A 301 25.44 22.91 7.84
N MET A 302 25.16 21.81 7.11
CA MET A 302 24.14 21.79 6.06
C MET A 302 22.75 22.15 6.61
N GLN A 303 22.38 21.61 7.78
CA GLN A 303 21.15 21.96 8.49
C GLN A 303 21.12 23.44 8.91
N GLU A 304 22.19 23.96 9.51
CA GLU A 304 22.24 25.37 9.93
C GLU A 304 22.15 26.32 8.73
N LEU A 305 22.87 26.01 7.65
CA LEU A 305 22.87 26.79 6.41
C LEU A 305 21.52 26.73 5.68
N SER A 306 20.79 25.62 5.71
CA SER A 306 19.45 25.54 5.10
C SER A 306 18.41 26.29 5.93
N GLN A 307 18.43 26.13 7.26
CA GLN A 307 17.49 26.80 8.17
C GLN A 307 17.68 28.33 8.24
N ASN A 308 18.91 28.81 8.06
CA ASN A 308 19.27 30.22 8.21
C ASN A 308 19.84 30.83 6.91
N PHE A 309 19.48 30.27 5.74
CA PHE A 309 20.12 30.63 4.47
C PHE A 309 20.17 32.13 4.18
N PRO A 310 19.10 32.94 4.38
CA PRO A 310 19.13 34.35 4.00
C PRO A 310 20.19 35.19 4.74
N SER A 311 20.39 34.96 6.04
CA SER A 311 21.42 35.68 6.82
C SER A 311 22.83 35.11 6.61
N ARG A 312 22.94 33.81 6.34
CA ARG A 312 24.23 33.17 6.01
C ARG A 312 24.70 33.43 4.57
N ALA A 313 23.81 33.76 3.63
CA ALA A 313 24.14 33.89 2.21
C ALA A 313 25.27 34.90 1.92
N ARG A 314 25.35 36.03 2.64
CA ARG A 314 26.43 37.02 2.44
C ARG A 314 27.81 36.56 2.91
N SER A 315 27.90 35.61 3.85
CA SER A 315 29.20 35.03 4.22
C SER A 315 29.67 34.01 3.19
N LEU A 316 28.74 33.24 2.60
CA LEU A 316 29.03 32.28 1.54
C LEU A 316 29.64 32.93 0.30
N THR A 317 29.24 34.15 -0.08
CA THR A 317 29.83 34.86 -1.24
C THR A 317 31.35 35.09 -1.15
N ARG A 318 31.94 34.97 0.05
CA ARG A 318 33.39 35.12 0.30
C ARG A 318 34.16 33.80 0.25
N VAL A 319 33.48 32.65 0.14
CA VAL A 319 34.10 31.32 0.11
C VAL A 319 34.74 31.09 -1.26
N ALA A 320 36.00 30.68 -1.28
CA ALA A 320 36.69 30.29 -2.50
C ALA A 320 36.26 28.87 -2.93
N VAL A 321 35.77 28.73 -4.16
CA VAL A 321 35.38 27.44 -4.75
C VAL A 321 36.60 26.74 -5.35
N ASN A 322 36.80 25.47 -5.01
CA ASN A 322 37.80 24.64 -5.68
C ASN A 322 37.32 24.27 -7.11
N GLN A 323 38.11 24.56 -8.13
CA GLN A 323 37.74 24.27 -9.52
C GLN A 323 37.58 22.78 -9.82
N ASP A 324 38.28 21.89 -9.11
CA ASP A 324 38.13 20.45 -9.35
C ASP A 324 36.81 19.91 -8.79
N MET A 325 36.36 20.43 -7.65
CA MET A 325 35.01 20.18 -7.11
C MET A 325 33.92 20.74 -8.05
N LYS A 326 34.14 21.91 -8.67
CA LYS A 326 33.18 22.46 -9.63
C LYS A 326 32.99 21.56 -10.85
N LYS A 327 34.07 21.03 -11.43
CA LYS A 327 34.02 20.03 -12.52
C LYS A 327 33.31 18.76 -12.09
N GLU A 328 33.63 18.22 -10.90
CA GLU A 328 32.97 17.02 -10.37
C GLU A 328 31.46 17.21 -10.20
N ILE A 329 31.01 18.39 -9.74
CA ILE A 329 29.59 18.72 -9.65
C ILE A 329 28.95 18.83 -11.03
N GLU A 330 29.58 19.53 -11.98
CA GLU A 330 29.07 19.70 -13.36
C GLU A 330 28.98 18.36 -14.11
N ASP A 331 29.93 17.44 -13.93
CA ASP A 331 29.91 16.11 -14.56
C ASP A 331 28.90 15.16 -13.87
N ASN A 332 28.69 15.29 -12.56
CA ASN A 332 27.60 14.60 -11.87
C ASN A 332 26.23 15.11 -12.32
N GLN A 333 26.05 16.43 -12.50
CA GLN A 333 24.80 17.01 -13.00
C GLN A 333 24.44 16.50 -14.39
N LYS A 334 25.40 16.44 -15.33
CA LYS A 334 25.19 15.85 -16.67
C LYS A 334 24.74 14.39 -16.54
N ARG A 335 25.51 13.57 -15.81
CA ARG A 335 25.23 12.14 -15.63
C ARG A 335 23.85 11.88 -15.01
N LEU A 336 23.46 12.64 -13.99
CA LEU A 336 22.16 12.48 -13.32
C LEU A 336 20.99 12.96 -14.19
N GLY A 337 21.19 14.02 -14.99
CA GLY A 337 20.22 14.42 -16.02
C GLY A 337 20.04 13.33 -17.08
N ASP A 338 21.14 12.81 -17.63
CA ASP A 338 21.11 11.77 -18.66
C ASP A 338 20.56 10.42 -18.17
N SER A 339 20.78 10.04 -16.89
CA SER A 339 20.40 8.71 -16.36
C SER A 339 19.14 8.68 -15.51
N LEU A 340 18.71 9.79 -14.92
CA LEU A 340 17.58 9.87 -13.99
C LEU A 340 16.66 11.09 -14.23
N GLY A 341 16.96 11.96 -15.20
CA GLY A 341 16.18 13.18 -15.47
C GLY A 341 16.33 14.28 -14.41
N ILE A 342 17.28 14.17 -13.49
CA ILE A 342 17.46 15.12 -12.38
C ILE A 342 18.27 16.32 -12.86
N HIS A 343 17.69 17.51 -12.83
CA HIS A 343 18.31 18.76 -13.29
C HIS A 343 18.81 19.64 -12.12
N PRO A 344 19.68 20.64 -12.38
CA PRO A 344 20.22 21.51 -11.34
C PRO A 344 19.15 22.41 -10.69
N GLY A 345 18.68 21.99 -9.53
CA GLY A 345 17.60 22.66 -8.78
C GLY A 345 16.61 21.65 -8.18
N ASP A 346 16.50 20.48 -8.79
CA ASP A 346 15.58 19.43 -8.38
C ASP A 346 16.07 18.71 -7.12
N ALA A 347 15.13 18.29 -6.27
CA ALA A 347 15.41 17.52 -5.07
C ALA A 347 14.71 16.14 -5.16
N SER A 348 15.50 15.07 -5.26
CA SER A 348 15.00 13.70 -5.33
C SER A 348 15.55 12.88 -4.18
N LEU A 349 14.66 12.36 -3.32
CA LEU A 349 15.04 11.42 -2.26
C LEU A 349 14.92 9.99 -2.79
N PHE A 350 15.92 9.15 -2.49
CA PHE A 350 15.87 7.72 -2.78
C PHE A 350 16.12 6.92 -1.50
N ILE A 351 15.17 6.08 -1.11
CA ILE A 351 15.36 5.12 -0.02
C ILE A 351 15.51 3.74 -0.65
N ASN A 352 16.69 3.14 -0.50
CA ASN A 352 17.02 1.82 -1.07
C ASN A 352 16.76 1.68 -2.59
N GLY A 353 16.78 2.80 -3.33
CA GLY A 353 16.52 2.83 -4.77
C GLY A 353 15.05 3.13 -5.15
N ILE A 354 14.14 3.12 -4.18
CA ILE A 354 12.76 3.61 -4.35
C ILE A 354 12.81 5.15 -4.41
N PRO A 355 12.34 5.80 -5.51
CA PRO A 355 12.19 7.25 -5.54
C PRO A 355 11.05 7.67 -4.60
N ILE A 356 11.30 8.68 -3.77
CA ILE A 356 10.31 9.33 -2.93
C ILE A 356 10.12 10.75 -3.44
N ASP A 357 8.92 11.03 -3.94
CA ASP A 357 8.47 12.37 -4.27
C ASP A 357 8.21 13.17 -2.98
N LEU A 358 8.94 14.28 -2.82
CA LEU A 358 8.94 15.13 -1.64
C LEU A 358 7.74 16.08 -1.57
N ASP A 359 7.03 16.30 -2.69
CA ASP A 359 5.84 17.15 -2.71
C ASP A 359 4.59 16.39 -2.23
N THR A 360 4.55 15.07 -2.44
CA THR A 360 3.45 14.19 -1.96
C THR A 360 3.74 13.50 -0.63
N HIS A 361 4.99 13.08 -0.36
CA HIS A 361 5.32 12.27 0.82
C HIS A 361 5.76 13.13 2.01
N ASN A 362 4.92 13.15 3.06
CA ASN A 362 5.27 13.78 4.33
C ASN A 362 6.15 12.85 5.21
N ALA A 363 6.64 13.38 6.33
CA ALA A 363 7.53 12.66 7.24
C ALA A 363 6.94 11.37 7.84
N PHE A 364 5.61 11.25 7.92
CA PHE A 364 4.91 10.03 8.37
C PHE A 364 4.83 9.01 7.22
N SER A 365 4.50 9.44 6.00
CA SER A 365 4.54 8.57 4.81
C SER A 365 5.93 7.96 4.57
N ILE A 366 6.99 8.76 4.76
CA ILE A 366 8.39 8.28 4.69
C ILE A 366 8.70 7.26 5.80
N LEU A 367 8.09 7.42 6.98
CA LEU A 367 8.24 6.47 8.09
C LEU A 367 7.55 5.13 7.78
N ASP A 368 6.38 5.13 7.16
CA ASP A 368 5.67 3.92 6.75
C ASP A 368 6.40 3.17 5.61
N ILE A 369 6.99 3.91 4.66
CA ILE A 369 7.91 3.33 3.67
C ILE A 369 9.08 2.66 4.40
N LEU A 370 9.75 3.34 5.34
CA LEU A 370 10.86 2.78 6.12
C LEU A 370 10.46 1.55 6.97
N ARG A 371 9.25 1.52 7.54
CA ARG A 371 8.69 0.35 8.24
C ARG A 371 8.52 -0.83 7.29
N SER A 372 7.93 -0.61 6.12
CA SER A 372 7.67 -1.66 5.13
C SER A 372 8.96 -2.24 4.53
N GLU A 373 9.94 -1.39 4.26
CA GLU A 373 11.28 -1.80 3.81
C GLU A 373 12.04 -2.54 4.92
N ALA A 374 12.02 -2.06 6.16
CA ALA A 374 12.66 -2.76 7.28
C ALA A 374 12.10 -4.18 7.50
N LYS A 375 10.78 -4.36 7.39
CA LYS A 375 10.12 -5.69 7.44
C LYS A 375 10.57 -6.60 6.28
N THR A 376 10.74 -6.03 5.10
CA THR A 376 11.23 -6.76 3.90
C THR A 376 12.70 -7.19 4.06
N LEU A 377 13.55 -6.31 4.57
CA LEU A 377 14.97 -6.60 4.85
C LEU A 377 15.16 -7.61 5.98
N GLU A 378 14.36 -7.53 7.06
CA GLU A 378 14.29 -8.56 8.10
C GLU A 378 13.92 -9.91 7.49
N GLY A 379 12.90 -9.94 6.64
CA GLY A 379 12.45 -11.15 5.98
C GLY A 379 13.52 -11.81 5.11
N LEU A 380 14.23 -11.02 4.30
CA LEU A 380 15.39 -11.50 3.51
C LEU A 380 16.53 -11.99 4.41
N TYR A 381 16.78 -11.33 5.55
CA TYR A 381 17.81 -11.75 6.52
C TYR A 381 17.48 -13.08 7.20
N ASN A 382 16.19 -13.32 7.51
CA ASN A 382 15.67 -14.57 8.06
C ASN A 382 15.77 -15.72 7.05
N LEU A 383 15.53 -15.45 5.76
CA LEU A 383 15.82 -16.36 4.64
C LEU A 383 17.34 -16.61 4.40
N GLY A 384 18.21 -16.02 5.21
CA GLY A 384 19.67 -16.22 5.17
C GLY A 384 20.41 -15.32 4.18
N ILE A 385 19.74 -14.37 3.53
CA ILE A 385 20.37 -13.41 2.61
C ILE A 385 21.04 -12.32 3.44
N ARG A 386 22.38 -12.34 3.50
CA ARG A 386 23.17 -11.49 4.40
C ARG A 386 24.28 -10.74 3.66
N GLY A 387 24.65 -9.58 4.21
CA GLY A 387 25.76 -8.76 3.72
C GLY A 387 25.55 -8.26 2.29
N SER A 388 26.63 -8.26 1.49
CA SER A 388 26.66 -7.69 0.13
C SER A 388 25.72 -8.34 -0.89
N SER A 389 25.14 -9.51 -0.57
CA SER A 389 24.03 -10.08 -1.37
C SER A 389 22.75 -9.26 -1.25
N MET A 390 22.47 -8.67 -0.07
CA MET A 390 21.25 -7.89 0.18
C MET A 390 21.16 -6.69 -0.78
N ASN A 391 22.25 -5.91 -0.90
CA ASN A 391 22.34 -4.78 -1.82
C ASN A 391 22.03 -5.16 -3.27
N LYS A 392 22.32 -6.39 -3.71
CA LYS A 392 22.00 -6.83 -5.07
C LYS A 392 20.51 -7.07 -5.29
N PHE A 393 19.77 -7.48 -4.26
CA PHE A 393 18.31 -7.59 -4.31
C PHE A 393 17.65 -6.21 -4.21
N ILE A 394 18.17 -5.33 -3.33
CA ILE A 394 17.74 -3.93 -3.21
C ILE A 394 17.90 -3.18 -4.55
N HIS A 395 19.00 -3.40 -5.26
CA HIS A 395 19.24 -2.77 -6.57
C HIS A 395 18.57 -3.50 -7.77
N LEU A 396 17.64 -4.44 -7.54
CA LEU A 396 16.79 -4.93 -8.63
C LEU A 396 15.76 -3.84 -8.99
N PRO A 397 15.58 -3.53 -10.29
CA PRO A 397 14.59 -2.53 -10.70
C PRO A 397 13.16 -3.06 -10.50
N ALA A 398 12.59 -2.83 -9.33
CA ALA A 398 11.16 -3.03 -9.06
C ALA A 398 10.25 -2.22 -10.00
N SER A 399 10.80 -1.17 -10.64
CA SER A 399 10.21 -0.39 -11.73
C SER A 399 9.91 -1.20 -13.00
N ALA A 400 10.24 -2.50 -13.04
CA ALA A 400 9.53 -3.46 -13.90
C ALA A 400 8.11 -3.74 -13.35
N ALA A 401 7.35 -2.68 -13.07
CA ALA A 401 5.91 -2.73 -13.04
C ALA A 401 5.50 -3.18 -14.44
N VAL A 402 4.93 -4.38 -14.54
CA VAL A 402 4.20 -4.79 -15.74
C VAL A 402 3.11 -3.74 -15.91
N GLU A 403 3.06 -3.07 -17.06
CA GLU A 403 1.97 -2.15 -17.37
C GLU A 403 0.66 -2.94 -17.17
N ASP A 404 -0.12 -2.63 -16.13
CA ASP A 404 -1.29 -3.42 -15.72
C ASP A 404 -2.45 -3.34 -16.77
N SER A 405 -2.19 -2.73 -17.93
CA SER A 405 -3.01 -2.75 -19.16
C SER A 405 -2.97 -4.12 -19.85
N TYR A 406 -3.58 -5.12 -19.23
CA TYR A 406 -4.02 -6.32 -19.93
C TYR A 406 -5.15 -5.99 -20.91
N ALA A 407 -5.18 -6.65 -22.07
CA ALA A 407 -6.21 -6.48 -23.09
C ALA A 407 -6.96 -7.80 -23.34
N LEU A 408 -8.26 -7.74 -23.62
CA LEU A 408 -9.03 -8.89 -24.10
C LEU A 408 -8.92 -9.01 -25.63
N ASP A 409 -8.84 -10.23 -26.16
CA ASP A 409 -8.92 -10.45 -27.61
C ASP A 409 -10.32 -10.09 -28.16
N ILE A 410 -10.40 -9.01 -28.95
CA ILE A 410 -11.65 -8.49 -29.54
C ILE A 410 -12.05 -9.15 -30.87
N ARG A 411 -11.35 -10.20 -31.33
CA ARG A 411 -11.63 -10.87 -32.61
C ARG A 411 -12.73 -11.94 -32.49
N HIS A 412 -13.84 -11.61 -31.81
CA HIS A 412 -14.97 -12.53 -31.61
C HIS A 412 -16.17 -12.16 -32.49
N SER A 413 -16.85 -13.17 -33.06
CA SER A 413 -17.98 -12.97 -33.98
C SER A 413 -19.24 -12.36 -33.36
N SER A 414 -19.29 -12.22 -32.04
CA SER A 414 -20.42 -11.65 -31.28
C SER A 414 -20.45 -10.13 -31.23
N ILE A 415 -19.41 -9.46 -31.73
CA ILE A 415 -19.30 -8.00 -31.69
C ILE A 415 -19.96 -7.41 -32.94
N MET A 416 -21.04 -6.67 -32.72
CA MET A 416 -21.80 -5.97 -33.76
C MET A 416 -21.10 -4.65 -34.09
N TRP A 417 -20.21 -4.65 -35.08
CA TRP A 417 -19.52 -3.46 -35.56
C TRP A 417 -20.47 -2.55 -36.35
N ILE A 418 -20.54 -1.26 -35.98
CA ILE A 418 -21.33 -0.24 -36.69
C ILE A 418 -20.60 0.27 -37.92
N ASN A 419 -19.28 0.38 -37.84
CA ASN A 419 -18.43 0.95 -38.88
C ASN A 419 -17.16 0.13 -39.11
N ASP A 420 -16.57 0.32 -40.29
CA ASP A 420 -15.25 -0.17 -40.66
C ASP A 420 -14.50 0.93 -41.42
N ILE A 421 -13.52 1.53 -40.74
CA ILE A 421 -12.79 2.70 -41.25
C ILE A 421 -12.06 2.38 -42.56
N GLU A 422 -11.68 1.12 -42.77
CA GLU A 422 -11.04 0.69 -44.02
C GLU A 422 -12.03 0.50 -45.17
N LYS A 423 -13.28 0.14 -44.91
CA LYS A 423 -14.24 -0.27 -45.96
C LYS A 423 -15.29 0.78 -46.30
N ASP A 424 -15.78 1.55 -45.33
CA ASP A 424 -16.98 2.39 -45.54
C ASP A 424 -16.75 3.55 -46.51
N SER A 425 -17.80 3.91 -47.23
CA SER A 425 -17.77 4.99 -48.24
C SER A 425 -17.50 6.37 -47.64
N MET A 426 -17.89 6.58 -46.37
CA MET A 426 -17.69 7.79 -45.57
C MET A 426 -16.21 8.16 -45.47
N TYR A 427 -15.37 7.21 -45.04
CA TYR A 427 -13.93 7.42 -44.79
C TYR A 427 -13.07 7.35 -46.07
N ARG A 428 -13.68 7.22 -47.26
CA ARG A 428 -12.97 7.12 -48.54
C ARG A 428 -12.09 8.33 -48.86
N HIS A 429 -12.36 9.49 -48.25
CA HIS A 429 -11.56 10.71 -48.39
C HIS A 429 -10.27 10.72 -47.56
N TRP A 430 -10.12 9.80 -46.59
CA TRP A 430 -8.96 9.75 -45.70
C TRP A 430 -7.78 8.99 -46.35
N PRO A 431 -6.52 9.42 -46.11
CA PRO A 431 -5.34 8.71 -46.59
C PRO A 431 -5.21 7.34 -45.91
N SER A 432 -4.81 6.30 -46.66
CA SER A 432 -4.55 4.95 -46.14
C SER A 432 -3.07 4.67 -45.80
N ASN A 433 -2.19 5.63 -46.09
CA ASN A 433 -0.74 5.53 -45.93
C ASN A 433 -0.33 5.74 -44.46
N LEU A 434 0.39 4.77 -43.89
CA LEU A 434 0.84 4.79 -42.50
C LEU A 434 1.85 5.93 -42.21
N GLN A 435 2.57 6.43 -43.21
CA GLN A 435 3.55 7.51 -43.04
C GLN A 435 2.92 8.87 -42.68
N GLU A 436 1.63 9.10 -43.01
CA GLU A 436 0.92 10.30 -42.55
C GLU A 436 0.70 10.32 -41.02
N LEU A 437 0.92 9.19 -40.32
CA LEU A 437 0.98 9.15 -38.86
C LEU A 437 2.23 9.85 -38.30
N LEU A 438 3.36 9.86 -39.03
CA LEU A 438 4.66 10.38 -38.57
C LEU A 438 4.89 11.88 -38.86
N ARG A 439 4.12 12.47 -39.77
CA ARG A 439 4.22 13.88 -40.17
C ARG A 439 4.03 14.83 -38.96
N ALA A 440 4.73 15.95 -38.87
CA ALA A 440 4.51 16.89 -37.77
C ALA A 440 3.10 17.51 -37.80
N THR A 441 2.43 17.55 -36.65
CA THR A 441 1.12 18.22 -36.42
C THR A 441 1.17 18.99 -35.10
N PHE A 442 0.22 19.91 -34.88
CA PHE A 442 0.04 20.51 -33.56
C PHE A 442 -0.46 19.45 -32.55
N PRO A 443 -0.03 19.52 -31.27
CA PRO A 443 -0.58 18.67 -30.21
C PRO A 443 -2.10 18.80 -30.07
N GLY A 444 -2.76 17.72 -29.67
CA GLY A 444 -4.22 17.66 -29.52
C GLY A 444 -5.03 17.47 -30.81
N VAL A 445 -4.40 17.46 -32.00
CA VAL A 445 -5.08 17.21 -33.27
C VAL A 445 -5.02 15.72 -33.64
N ILE A 446 -6.15 15.03 -33.50
CA ILE A 446 -6.33 13.62 -33.90
C ILE A 446 -6.26 13.50 -35.43
N ARG A 447 -5.64 12.42 -35.93
CA ARG A 447 -5.42 12.19 -37.36
C ARG A 447 -6.49 11.30 -37.97
N GLN A 448 -7.13 11.79 -39.02
CA GLN A 448 -8.02 11.03 -39.88
C GLN A 448 -7.20 10.20 -40.87
N ILE A 449 -6.98 8.91 -40.54
CA ILE A 449 -6.29 7.93 -41.38
C ILE A 449 -7.24 6.75 -41.60
N ARG A 450 -7.29 6.24 -42.84
CA ARG A 450 -8.22 5.18 -43.26
C ARG A 450 -7.75 3.79 -42.82
N ARG A 451 -7.63 3.57 -41.50
CA ARG A 451 -7.11 2.36 -40.85
C ARG A 451 -7.78 2.13 -39.48
N ASN A 452 -8.01 0.87 -39.12
CA ASN A 452 -8.69 0.48 -37.88
C ASN A 452 -7.73 0.51 -36.65
N PHE A 453 -7.08 1.64 -36.39
CA PHE A 453 -6.14 1.85 -35.27
C PHE A 453 -6.80 1.83 -33.88
N PHE A 454 -8.02 2.36 -33.76
CA PHE A 454 -8.71 2.58 -32.50
C PHE A 454 -10.06 1.89 -32.54
N ASN A 455 -10.30 0.95 -31.63
CA ASN A 455 -11.45 0.07 -31.62
C ASN A 455 -12.10 0.13 -30.23
N LEU A 456 -13.34 0.60 -30.15
CA LEU A 456 -14.17 0.63 -28.94
C LEU A 456 -15.21 -0.49 -29.01
N VAL A 457 -15.22 -1.38 -28.01
CA VAL A 457 -16.24 -2.42 -27.87
C VAL A 457 -16.98 -2.20 -26.55
N LEU A 458 -18.27 -1.87 -26.62
CA LEU A 458 -19.10 -1.68 -25.42
C LEU A 458 -20.00 -2.91 -25.17
N PHE A 459 -19.86 -3.50 -23.99
CA PHE A 459 -20.77 -4.51 -23.44
C PHE A 459 -21.88 -3.78 -22.69
N LEU A 460 -23.11 -3.94 -23.17
CA LEU A 460 -24.28 -3.17 -22.72
C LEU A 460 -25.44 -4.12 -22.36
N ASP A 461 -26.19 -3.76 -21.34
CA ASP A 461 -27.49 -4.35 -21.03
C ASP A 461 -28.60 -3.45 -21.60
N PRO A 462 -29.33 -3.89 -22.64
CA PRO A 462 -30.40 -3.07 -23.25
C PRO A 462 -31.58 -2.74 -22.33
N ALA A 463 -31.64 -3.28 -21.11
CA ALA A 463 -32.63 -2.90 -20.09
C ALA A 463 -32.18 -1.77 -19.14
N GLN A 464 -30.90 -1.35 -19.18
CA GLN A 464 -30.34 -0.32 -18.28
C GLN A 464 -30.36 1.08 -18.92
N GLU A 465 -30.68 2.10 -18.12
CA GLU A 465 -30.77 3.49 -18.60
C GLU A 465 -29.39 4.02 -19.04
N ASP A 466 -28.33 3.75 -18.26
CA ASP A 466 -26.94 4.11 -18.54
C ASP A 466 -26.46 3.61 -19.92
N SER A 467 -26.89 2.39 -20.30
CA SER A 467 -26.55 1.80 -21.61
C SER A 467 -27.16 2.59 -22.77
N VAL A 468 -28.29 3.27 -22.56
CA VAL A 468 -28.91 4.15 -23.58
C VAL A 468 -28.12 5.45 -23.73
N GLU A 469 -27.52 5.96 -22.65
CA GLU A 469 -26.66 7.16 -22.66
C GLU A 469 -25.37 6.90 -23.45
N LEU A 470 -24.72 5.75 -23.19
CA LEU A 470 -23.53 5.29 -23.91
C LEU A 470 -23.80 5.11 -25.42
N VAL A 471 -24.99 4.64 -25.81
CA VAL A 471 -25.39 4.53 -27.23
C VAL A 471 -25.58 5.92 -27.88
N LYS A 472 -26.12 6.92 -27.16
CA LYS A 472 -26.20 8.31 -27.67
C LYS A 472 -24.80 8.88 -27.92
N LEU A 473 -23.86 8.65 -26.99
CA LEU A 473 -22.48 9.13 -27.13
C LEU A 473 -21.75 8.46 -28.30
N ALA A 474 -21.93 7.15 -28.49
CA ALA A 474 -21.44 6.42 -29.65
C ALA A 474 -22.02 6.96 -30.99
N GLU A 475 -23.30 7.34 -31.00
CA GLU A 475 -23.94 7.97 -32.17
C GLU A 475 -23.33 9.35 -32.49
N LEU A 476 -22.98 10.14 -31.47
CA LEU A 476 -22.24 11.40 -31.64
C LEU A 476 -20.86 11.17 -32.24
N PHE A 477 -20.05 10.24 -31.69
CA PHE A 477 -18.72 9.93 -32.23
C PHE A 477 -18.76 9.49 -33.70
N TYR A 478 -19.75 8.68 -34.07
CA TYR A 478 -19.98 8.28 -35.46
C TYR A 478 -20.33 9.49 -36.36
N LYS A 479 -21.30 10.32 -35.95
CA LYS A 479 -21.71 11.55 -36.68
C LYS A 479 -20.56 12.56 -36.84
N HIS A 480 -19.67 12.66 -35.85
CA HIS A 480 -18.53 13.57 -35.88
C HIS A 480 -17.32 13.07 -36.70
N ASN A 481 -17.39 11.87 -37.28
CA ASN A 481 -16.29 11.26 -38.06
C ASN A 481 -14.97 11.17 -37.26
N ILE A 482 -15.05 10.81 -35.98
CA ILE A 482 -13.89 10.42 -35.18
C ILE A 482 -13.31 9.13 -35.80
N PRO A 483 -11.98 8.94 -35.88
CA PRO A 483 -11.37 7.72 -36.41
C PRO A 483 -11.44 6.56 -35.40
N LEU A 484 -12.62 6.31 -34.83
CA LEU A 484 -12.90 5.28 -33.86
C LEU A 484 -13.84 4.24 -34.48
N ARG A 485 -13.44 2.97 -34.43
CA ARG A 485 -14.27 1.84 -34.84
C ARG A 485 -15.12 1.40 -33.64
N ILE A 486 -16.45 1.41 -33.77
CA ILE A 486 -17.39 1.17 -32.67
C ILE A 486 -18.09 -0.17 -32.87
N GLY A 487 -18.06 -1.01 -31.85
CA GLY A 487 -18.78 -2.28 -31.79
C GLY A 487 -19.58 -2.44 -30.50
N PHE A 488 -20.75 -3.08 -30.60
CA PHE A 488 -21.59 -3.41 -29.45
C PHE A 488 -21.62 -4.91 -29.18
N VAL A 489 -21.69 -5.28 -27.90
CA VAL A 489 -22.09 -6.61 -27.44
C VAL A 489 -23.27 -6.44 -26.50
N LEU A 490 -24.46 -6.77 -26.98
CA LEU A 490 -25.67 -6.74 -26.17
C LEU A 490 -25.74 -7.99 -25.30
N VAL A 491 -25.62 -7.81 -23.99
CA VAL A 491 -25.64 -8.89 -23.01
C VAL A 491 -27.04 -9.02 -22.45
N VAL A 492 -27.81 -9.95 -23.00
CA VAL A 492 -29.16 -10.33 -22.54
C VAL A 492 -29.11 -11.67 -21.80
N ASN A 493 -30.16 -12.03 -21.06
CA ASN A 493 -30.22 -13.37 -20.49
C ASN A 493 -30.27 -14.43 -21.61
N ALA A 494 -29.55 -15.54 -21.41
CA ALA A 494 -29.33 -16.60 -22.39
C ALA A 494 -30.06 -17.91 -22.04
N ASP A 495 -30.90 -17.90 -21.00
CA ASP A 495 -31.71 -19.05 -20.60
C ASP A 495 -32.91 -19.20 -21.54
N GLU A 496 -33.09 -20.38 -22.16
CA GLU A 496 -34.12 -20.63 -23.18
C GLU A 496 -35.57 -20.50 -22.67
N GLU A 497 -35.79 -20.51 -21.35
CA GLU A 497 -37.10 -20.31 -20.72
C GLU A 497 -37.50 -18.83 -20.57
N VAL A 498 -36.59 -17.88 -20.82
CA VAL A 498 -36.83 -16.44 -20.63
C VAL A 498 -37.25 -15.78 -21.94
N ASP A 499 -38.49 -15.28 -21.95
CA ASP A 499 -39.11 -14.69 -23.12
C ASP A 499 -39.09 -13.15 -23.09
N GLY A 500 -39.28 -12.52 -24.24
CA GLY A 500 -39.35 -11.04 -24.36
C GLY A 500 -40.55 -10.40 -23.63
N TYR A 501 -41.47 -11.20 -23.09
CA TYR A 501 -42.54 -10.73 -22.20
C TYR A 501 -42.11 -10.65 -20.73
N SER A 502 -41.03 -11.35 -20.36
CA SER A 502 -40.42 -11.35 -19.02
C SER A 502 -39.17 -10.47 -18.92
N ASP A 503 -38.44 -10.30 -20.03
CA ASP A 503 -37.19 -9.54 -20.08
C ASP A 503 -37.24 -8.51 -21.25
N ALA A 504 -37.18 -7.23 -20.89
CA ALA A 504 -37.24 -6.12 -21.84
C ALA A 504 -35.97 -6.00 -22.70
N GLY A 505 -34.81 -6.43 -22.18
CA GLY A 505 -33.56 -6.49 -22.92
C GLY A 505 -33.61 -7.57 -24.01
N VAL A 506 -34.12 -8.76 -23.67
CA VAL A 506 -34.43 -9.82 -24.65
C VAL A 506 -35.43 -9.33 -25.71
N ALA A 507 -36.44 -8.55 -25.32
CA ALA A 507 -37.40 -7.97 -26.27
C ALA A 507 -36.76 -6.95 -27.22
N LEU A 508 -35.97 -6.01 -26.70
CA LEU A 508 -35.31 -4.97 -27.51
C LEU A 508 -34.26 -5.59 -28.44
N PHE A 509 -33.53 -6.60 -27.97
CA PHE A 509 -32.59 -7.36 -28.79
C PHE A 509 -33.29 -8.13 -29.92
N ARG A 510 -34.41 -8.82 -29.64
CA ARG A 510 -35.24 -9.46 -30.68
C ARG A 510 -35.80 -8.44 -31.69
N LEU A 511 -36.18 -7.24 -31.25
CA LEU A 511 -36.64 -6.16 -32.13
C LEU A 511 -35.52 -5.59 -33.01
N LEU A 512 -34.34 -5.33 -32.44
CA LEU A 512 -33.16 -4.86 -33.18
C LEU A 512 -32.76 -5.88 -34.25
N ASN A 513 -32.82 -7.17 -33.91
CA ASN A 513 -32.56 -8.25 -34.84
C ASN A 513 -33.62 -8.35 -35.93
N TYR A 514 -34.92 -8.22 -35.62
CA TYR A 514 -35.98 -8.17 -36.63
C TYR A 514 -35.74 -7.04 -37.66
N ILE A 515 -35.22 -5.89 -37.21
CA ILE A 515 -34.86 -4.76 -38.08
C ILE A 515 -33.63 -5.07 -38.97
N SER A 516 -32.71 -5.92 -38.51
CA SER A 516 -31.63 -6.45 -39.37
C SER A 516 -32.01 -7.67 -40.19
N GLU A 517 -33.06 -8.42 -39.82
CA GLU A 517 -33.52 -9.64 -40.51
C GLU A 517 -34.17 -9.34 -41.88
N GLU A 518 -34.61 -8.10 -42.14
CA GLU A 518 -34.91 -7.65 -43.50
C GLU A 518 -33.66 -7.67 -44.43
N TYR A 519 -32.47 -7.97 -43.89
CA TYR A 519 -31.17 -8.06 -44.58
C TYR A 519 -30.35 -9.35 -44.23
N ASP A 520 -31.04 -10.50 -44.09
CA ASP A 520 -30.55 -11.88 -44.39
C ASP A 520 -29.75 -12.71 -43.32
N GLU A 521 -29.76 -14.04 -43.50
CA GLU A 521 -29.09 -15.16 -42.79
C GLU A 521 -29.60 -15.64 -41.41
N ALA A 522 -30.86 -16.10 -41.39
CA ALA A 522 -31.59 -16.76 -40.27
C ALA A 522 -30.85 -17.84 -39.42
N GLN A 523 -29.73 -18.41 -39.87
CA GLN A 523 -28.99 -19.45 -39.13
C GLN A 523 -27.78 -18.93 -38.34
N ALA A 524 -27.29 -17.73 -38.63
CA ALA A 524 -26.23 -17.10 -37.83
C ALA A 524 -26.75 -16.66 -36.44
N PHE A 525 -28.02 -16.26 -36.36
CA PHE A 525 -28.57 -15.54 -35.20
C PHE A 525 -28.64 -16.37 -33.92
N ALA A 526 -29.07 -17.63 -33.97
CA ALA A 526 -29.07 -18.50 -32.79
C ALA A 526 -27.66 -18.71 -32.23
N SER A 527 -26.64 -18.72 -33.09
CA SER A 527 -25.24 -18.78 -32.68
C SER A 527 -24.77 -17.45 -32.07
N LEU A 528 -25.22 -16.31 -32.60
CA LEU A 528 -24.86 -14.98 -32.08
C LEU A 528 -25.39 -14.74 -30.65
N VAL A 529 -26.64 -15.10 -30.34
CA VAL A 529 -27.19 -14.93 -28.98
C VAL A 529 -26.40 -15.75 -27.96
N SER A 530 -26.22 -17.04 -28.26
CA SER A 530 -25.44 -17.95 -27.42
C SER A 530 -24.00 -17.45 -27.27
N ALA A 531 -23.36 -17.04 -28.37
CA ALA A 531 -21.99 -16.55 -28.38
C ALA A 531 -21.81 -15.20 -27.69
N GLY A 532 -22.82 -14.32 -27.64
CA GLY A 532 -22.75 -13.03 -26.93
C GLY A 532 -22.69 -13.21 -25.42
N GLY A 533 -23.70 -13.87 -24.84
CA GLY A 533 -23.70 -14.20 -23.40
C GLY A 533 -22.54 -15.11 -23.00
N LEU A 534 -22.10 -16.00 -23.89
CA LEU A 534 -20.93 -16.86 -23.68
C LEU A 534 -19.60 -16.12 -23.88
N LEU A 535 -19.53 -15.05 -24.67
CA LEU A 535 -18.37 -14.15 -24.75
C LEU A 535 -18.24 -13.35 -23.45
N PHE A 536 -19.33 -12.79 -22.92
CA PHE A 536 -19.29 -12.09 -21.62
C PHE A 536 -18.87 -13.05 -20.48
N LYS A 537 -19.49 -14.24 -20.39
CA LYS A 537 -19.09 -15.27 -19.41
C LYS A 537 -17.65 -15.83 -19.63
N LYS A 538 -17.10 -15.72 -20.85
CA LYS A 538 -15.68 -16.02 -21.15
C LYS A 538 -14.75 -14.89 -20.77
N SER A 539 -15.11 -13.63 -21.05
CA SER A 539 -14.25 -12.47 -20.82
C SER A 539 -13.95 -12.31 -19.34
N GLY A 540 -14.91 -12.63 -18.47
CA GLY A 540 -14.73 -12.68 -17.02
C GLY A 540 -14.96 -11.36 -16.30
N PHE A 541 -15.82 -10.50 -16.88
CA PHE A 541 -16.37 -9.35 -16.18
C PHE A 541 -17.59 -9.76 -15.34
N ASP A 542 -17.70 -9.20 -14.14
CA ASP A 542 -18.74 -9.53 -13.16
C ASP A 542 -19.90 -8.51 -13.13
N ALA A 543 -19.76 -7.38 -13.84
CA ALA A 543 -20.72 -6.26 -13.89
C ALA A 543 -20.85 -5.68 -15.31
N LEU A 544 -21.85 -4.81 -15.50
CA LEU A 544 -22.15 -4.04 -16.72
C LEU A 544 -22.55 -2.60 -16.33
N PRO A 545 -22.41 -1.61 -17.23
CA PRO A 545 -21.78 -1.68 -18.55
C PRO A 545 -20.25 -1.79 -18.47
N VAL A 546 -19.60 -2.29 -19.54
CA VAL A 546 -18.13 -2.36 -19.64
C VAL A 546 -17.67 -1.97 -21.05
N GLY A 547 -16.79 -0.98 -21.15
CA GLY A 547 -16.13 -0.62 -22.40
C GLY A 547 -14.72 -1.19 -22.51
N LEU A 548 -14.32 -1.60 -23.72
CA LEU A 548 -12.95 -1.98 -24.07
C LEU A 548 -12.40 -1.02 -25.12
N PHE A 549 -11.25 -0.40 -24.86
CA PHE A 549 -10.51 0.40 -25.83
C PHE A 549 -9.27 -0.37 -26.30
N ASN A 550 -9.26 -0.76 -27.59
CA ASN A 550 -8.27 -1.68 -28.17
C ASN A 550 -8.07 -2.97 -27.32
N GLY A 551 -9.16 -3.46 -26.71
CA GLY A 551 -9.19 -4.63 -25.83
C GLY A 551 -8.91 -4.34 -24.35
N VAL A 552 -8.27 -3.23 -24.00
CA VAL A 552 -8.04 -2.84 -22.59
C VAL A 552 -9.37 -2.38 -21.96
N PRO A 553 -9.80 -2.92 -20.81
CA PRO A 553 -11.04 -2.51 -20.17
C PRO A 553 -10.93 -1.08 -19.59
N LEU A 554 -12.03 -0.35 -19.67
CA LEU A 554 -12.23 0.93 -18.99
C LEU A 554 -12.68 0.71 -17.54
N SER A 555 -12.33 1.61 -16.64
CA SER A 555 -12.82 1.58 -15.25
C SER A 555 -14.30 2.00 -15.16
N SER A 556 -14.96 1.71 -14.04
CA SER A 556 -16.33 2.21 -13.81
C SER A 556 -16.43 3.74 -13.72
N GLU A 557 -15.34 4.42 -13.42
CA GLU A 557 -15.26 5.90 -13.39
C GLU A 557 -15.07 6.43 -14.82
N GLU A 558 -14.16 5.84 -15.59
CA GLU A 558 -13.94 6.15 -17.02
C GLU A 558 -15.15 5.86 -17.92
N MET A 559 -16.13 5.13 -17.43
CA MET A 559 -17.37 4.76 -18.13
C MET A 559 -18.52 5.76 -17.90
N ASP A 560 -18.34 6.80 -17.08
CA ASP A 560 -19.33 7.87 -16.92
C ASP A 560 -19.53 8.62 -18.27
N PRO A 561 -20.77 8.77 -18.78
CA PRO A 561 -21.04 9.48 -20.02
C PRO A 561 -20.52 10.93 -20.09
N GLU A 562 -20.33 11.63 -18.96
CA GLU A 562 -19.75 12.98 -18.95
C GLU A 562 -18.21 12.97 -19.11
N GLU A 563 -17.51 11.97 -18.58
CA GLU A 563 -16.03 11.89 -18.64
C GLU A 563 -15.52 11.09 -19.84
N LEU A 564 -16.26 10.08 -20.30
CA LEU A 564 -15.87 9.08 -21.31
C LEU A 564 -15.41 9.71 -22.65
N GLU A 565 -15.97 10.85 -23.07
CA GLU A 565 -15.44 11.57 -24.25
C GLU A 565 -14.00 12.04 -24.03
N THR A 566 -13.70 12.65 -22.88
CA THR A 566 -12.36 13.17 -22.59
C THR A 566 -11.35 12.03 -22.41
N VAL A 567 -11.75 10.94 -21.74
CA VAL A 567 -10.94 9.73 -21.54
C VAL A 567 -10.60 9.06 -22.89
N LEU A 568 -11.58 8.89 -23.78
CA LEU A 568 -11.33 8.28 -25.10
C LEU A 568 -10.43 9.16 -25.97
N LEU A 569 -10.62 10.48 -25.96
CA LEU A 569 -9.75 11.41 -26.69
C LEU A 569 -8.30 11.36 -26.16
N GLN A 570 -8.11 11.27 -24.83
CA GLN A 570 -6.79 11.08 -24.23
C GLN A 570 -6.16 9.74 -24.63
N LYS A 571 -6.89 8.62 -24.49
CA LYS A 571 -6.37 7.27 -24.82
C LYS A 571 -6.05 7.12 -26.31
N ILE A 572 -6.77 7.81 -27.21
CA ILE A 572 -6.43 7.92 -28.64
C ILE A 572 -5.09 8.66 -28.83
N MET A 573 -4.85 9.77 -28.12
CA MET A 573 -3.59 10.52 -28.22
C MET A 573 -2.40 9.74 -27.65
N GLU A 574 -2.58 9.01 -26.56
CA GLU A 574 -1.55 8.15 -25.96
C GLU A 574 -1.18 6.97 -26.88
N THR A 575 -2.19 6.22 -27.35
CA THR A 575 -1.95 5.09 -28.26
C THR A 575 -1.47 5.52 -29.65
N THR A 576 -1.76 6.77 -30.09
CA THR A 576 -1.13 7.36 -31.30
C THR A 576 0.40 7.36 -31.19
N ASN A 577 0.98 7.67 -30.02
CA ASN A 577 2.43 7.67 -29.83
C ASN A 577 3.01 6.24 -29.93
N PHE A 578 2.28 5.23 -29.44
CA PHE A 578 2.65 3.81 -29.59
C PHE A 578 2.69 3.40 -31.08
N PHE A 579 1.65 3.72 -31.84
CA PHE A 579 1.63 3.42 -33.28
C PHE A 579 2.68 4.20 -34.06
N GLN A 580 2.95 5.47 -33.73
CA GLN A 580 4.05 6.24 -34.32
C GLN A 580 5.40 5.55 -34.10
N ARG A 581 5.67 5.10 -32.86
CA ARG A 581 6.90 4.34 -32.54
C ARG A 581 6.99 3.04 -33.34
N ALA A 582 5.91 2.28 -33.44
CA ALA A 582 5.87 1.00 -34.17
C ALA A 582 6.06 1.17 -35.69
N VAL A 583 5.44 2.20 -36.30
CA VAL A 583 5.62 2.54 -37.72
C VAL A 583 7.04 3.08 -37.99
N PHE A 584 7.58 3.92 -37.11
CA PHE A 584 8.95 4.43 -37.22
C PHE A 584 10.02 3.33 -37.09
N MET A 585 9.79 2.35 -36.21
CA MET A 585 10.64 1.16 -36.08
C MET A 585 10.44 0.12 -37.20
N GLY A 586 9.50 0.34 -38.13
CA GLY A 586 9.21 -0.59 -39.23
C GLY A 586 8.55 -1.90 -38.80
N GLN A 587 7.98 -1.97 -37.59
CA GLN A 587 7.27 -3.14 -37.07
C GLN A 587 5.91 -3.34 -37.76
N VAL A 588 5.27 -2.23 -38.15
CA VAL A 588 3.98 -2.20 -38.86
C VAL A 588 4.21 -1.82 -40.32
N THR A 589 3.57 -2.55 -41.23
CA THR A 589 3.64 -2.33 -42.69
C THR A 589 2.24 -2.33 -43.29
N GLU A 590 2.07 -1.75 -44.48
CA GLU A 590 0.73 -1.50 -45.07
C GLU A 590 -0.09 -2.77 -45.40
N SER A 591 0.54 -3.95 -45.37
CA SER A 591 -0.11 -5.25 -45.58
C SER A 591 -0.57 -5.96 -44.30
N ILE A 592 -0.31 -5.39 -43.12
CA ILE A 592 -0.70 -5.96 -41.82
C ILE A 592 -2.04 -5.34 -41.38
N ASP A 593 -2.96 -6.16 -40.86
CA ASP A 593 -4.16 -5.65 -40.19
C ASP A 593 -3.79 -5.09 -38.81
N MET A 594 -4.18 -3.85 -38.52
CA MET A 594 -3.88 -3.20 -37.25
C MET A 594 -4.52 -3.91 -36.05
N VAL A 595 -5.67 -4.57 -36.24
CA VAL A 595 -6.37 -5.29 -35.18
C VAL A 595 -5.61 -6.58 -34.84
N ASP A 596 -5.14 -7.34 -35.84
CA ASP A 596 -4.32 -8.52 -35.57
C ASP A 596 -2.98 -8.13 -34.92
N PHE A 597 -2.32 -7.06 -35.39
CA PHE A 597 -1.09 -6.56 -34.76
C PHE A 597 -1.28 -6.17 -33.29
N LEU A 598 -2.43 -5.59 -32.92
CA LEU A 598 -2.78 -5.30 -31.53
C LEU A 598 -3.05 -6.58 -30.73
N MET A 599 -3.77 -7.54 -31.31
CA MET A 599 -4.21 -8.75 -30.61
C MET A 599 -3.12 -9.86 -30.55
N GLU A 600 -1.99 -9.68 -31.23
CA GLU A 600 -0.77 -10.49 -31.09
C GLU A 600 0.21 -9.96 -30.02
N GLN A 601 -0.08 -8.83 -29.35
CA GLN A 601 0.78 -8.30 -28.29
C GLN A 601 0.75 -9.19 -27.02
N ALA A 602 1.87 -9.24 -26.30
CA ALA A 602 2.07 -10.17 -25.18
C ALA A 602 1.20 -9.88 -23.92
N ASN A 603 0.54 -8.72 -23.86
CA ASN A 603 -0.42 -8.33 -22.82
C ASN A 603 -1.88 -8.71 -23.17
N VAL A 604 -2.14 -9.29 -24.34
CA VAL A 604 -3.48 -9.71 -24.76
C VAL A 604 -3.79 -11.10 -24.21
N VAL A 605 -4.91 -11.20 -23.51
CA VAL A 605 -5.39 -12.43 -22.86
C VAL A 605 -6.73 -12.89 -23.47
N PRO A 606 -6.96 -14.20 -23.62
CA PRO A 606 -8.23 -14.74 -24.11
C PRO A 606 -9.36 -14.70 -23.06
N ARG A 607 -9.03 -14.35 -21.82
CA ARG A 607 -9.93 -14.21 -20.67
C ARG A 607 -9.26 -13.35 -19.60
N ILE A 608 -10.01 -12.42 -19.03
CA ILE A 608 -9.68 -11.64 -17.83
C ILE A 608 -10.16 -12.42 -16.59
N ASN A 609 -9.47 -12.20 -15.46
CA ASN A 609 -9.85 -12.78 -14.17
C ASN A 609 -9.60 -11.74 -13.08
N THR A 610 -10.68 -11.15 -12.57
CA THR A 610 -10.70 -10.11 -11.53
C THR A 610 -9.92 -10.52 -10.27
N LEU A 611 -9.92 -11.80 -9.92
CA LEU A 611 -9.20 -12.36 -8.75
C LEU A 611 -7.67 -12.55 -8.95
N VAL A 612 -7.17 -12.39 -10.17
CA VAL A 612 -5.73 -12.53 -10.51
C VAL A 612 -5.13 -11.19 -10.92
N LEU A 613 -5.97 -10.31 -11.50
CA LEU A 613 -5.59 -9.01 -12.06
C LEU A 613 -6.07 -7.85 -11.17
N SER A 614 -6.38 -8.11 -9.89
CA SER A 614 -6.72 -7.08 -8.92
C SER A 614 -5.51 -6.23 -8.54
N SER A 615 -5.73 -4.92 -8.41
CA SER A 615 -4.77 -3.98 -7.83
C SER A 615 -4.59 -4.21 -6.34
N GLU A 616 -5.67 -4.52 -5.62
CA GLU A 616 -5.60 -5.03 -4.25
C GLU A 616 -5.06 -6.47 -4.26
N ARG A 617 -3.87 -6.67 -3.67
CA ARG A 617 -3.20 -7.97 -3.57
C ARG A 617 -2.87 -8.26 -2.12
N GLN A 618 -3.42 -9.35 -1.57
CA GLN A 618 -3.14 -9.81 -0.21
C GLN A 618 -1.98 -10.82 -0.22
N TYR A 619 -0.94 -10.56 0.56
CA TYR A 619 0.28 -11.37 0.60
C TYR A 619 0.40 -12.12 1.93
N LEU A 620 0.72 -13.41 1.87
CA LEU A 620 1.14 -14.20 3.03
C LEU A 620 2.66 -14.11 3.21
N ASP A 621 3.12 -13.86 4.44
CA ASP A 621 4.55 -13.74 4.73
C ASP A 621 5.20 -15.12 4.95
N PHE A 622 6.09 -15.48 4.02
CA PHE A 622 6.86 -16.74 4.03
C PHE A 622 8.27 -16.59 4.63
N THR A 623 8.61 -15.44 5.21
CA THR A 623 9.97 -15.15 5.67
C THR A 623 10.26 -15.61 7.10
N ALA A 624 9.23 -15.98 7.87
CA ALA A 624 9.38 -16.53 9.21
C ALA A 624 9.77 -18.03 9.19
N SER A 625 10.52 -18.45 10.21
CA SER A 625 10.83 -19.85 10.50
C SER A 625 10.11 -20.26 11.79
N PRO A 626 9.44 -21.42 11.85
CA PRO A 626 8.65 -21.79 13.03
C PRO A 626 9.55 -21.97 14.27
N VAL A 627 9.08 -21.47 15.41
CA VAL A 627 9.85 -21.38 16.67
C VAL A 627 10.26 -22.76 17.23
N THR A 628 9.49 -23.81 16.93
CA THR A 628 9.82 -25.22 17.19
C THR A 628 9.46 -26.08 15.98
N ASP A 629 9.90 -27.34 15.95
CA ASP A 629 9.58 -28.30 14.87
C ASP A 629 8.41 -29.24 15.22
N ASP A 630 8.24 -29.54 16.52
CA ASP A 630 7.22 -30.43 17.04
C ASP A 630 5.95 -29.64 17.44
N TRP A 631 4.84 -29.85 16.71
CA TRP A 631 3.56 -29.13 16.86
C TRP A 631 2.37 -30.07 16.68
N ASP A 632 2.08 -30.92 17.65
CA ASP A 632 1.03 -31.93 17.48
C ASP A 632 -0.36 -31.51 18.00
N ASP A 633 -0.42 -30.41 18.77
CA ASP A 633 -1.68 -29.83 19.27
C ASP A 633 -2.22 -28.72 18.37
N ALA A 634 -3.41 -28.93 17.80
CA ALA A 634 -4.12 -27.91 17.02
C ALA A 634 -4.43 -26.63 17.82
N ASN A 635 -4.58 -26.73 19.14
CA ASN A 635 -4.75 -25.58 20.03
C ASN A 635 -3.51 -24.67 20.05
N MET A 636 -2.30 -25.24 19.91
CA MET A 636 -1.06 -24.48 19.92
C MET A 636 -0.91 -23.66 18.62
N PHE A 637 -1.36 -24.21 17.49
CA PHE A 637 -1.41 -23.52 16.19
C PHE A 637 -2.36 -22.29 16.19
N SER A 638 -3.45 -22.32 16.96
CA SER A 638 -4.36 -21.17 17.07
C SER A 638 -3.82 -19.99 17.88
N TYR A 639 -2.68 -20.14 18.58
CA TYR A 639 -2.02 -19.07 19.34
C TYR A 639 -0.76 -18.50 18.65
N LEU A 640 -0.47 -18.93 17.42
CA LEU A 640 0.65 -18.39 16.62
C LEU A 640 0.25 -17.12 15.89
N ASP A 641 1.14 -16.13 15.78
CA ASP A 641 1.01 -15.00 14.85
C ASP A 641 0.91 -15.50 13.39
N ASP A 642 0.25 -14.78 12.48
CA ASP A 642 0.00 -15.24 11.10
C ASP A 642 1.28 -15.55 10.28
N ARG A 643 2.40 -14.89 10.61
CA ARG A 643 3.74 -15.20 10.06
C ARG A 643 4.15 -16.64 10.42
N ASP A 644 3.98 -17.02 11.69
CA ASP A 644 4.33 -18.34 12.20
C ASP A 644 3.31 -19.41 11.79
N LYS A 645 2.01 -19.07 11.72
CA LYS A 645 0.99 -19.95 11.11
C LYS A 645 1.41 -20.34 9.69
N THR A 646 1.83 -19.36 8.89
CA THR A 646 2.31 -19.56 7.50
C THR A 646 3.59 -20.39 7.46
N ALA A 647 4.55 -20.11 8.35
CA ALA A 647 5.80 -20.86 8.48
C ALA A 647 5.56 -22.35 8.81
N VAL A 648 4.74 -22.65 9.84
CA VAL A 648 4.39 -24.03 10.23
C VAL A 648 3.69 -24.79 9.10
N VAL A 649 2.71 -24.17 8.43
CA VAL A 649 2.03 -24.79 7.29
C VAL A 649 3.04 -25.07 6.17
N SER A 650 3.90 -24.11 5.81
CA SER A 650 4.86 -24.27 4.72
C SER A 650 5.85 -25.42 4.92
N LYS A 651 6.25 -25.68 6.17
CA LYS A 651 7.17 -26.74 6.57
C LYS A 651 6.50 -28.12 6.65
N ARG A 652 5.22 -28.19 7.04
CA ARG A 652 4.46 -29.46 7.12
C ARG A 652 3.78 -29.86 5.80
N LEU A 653 3.48 -28.92 4.90
CA LEU A 653 2.78 -29.19 3.65
C LEU A 653 3.58 -30.12 2.73
N LYS A 654 2.91 -31.17 2.22
CA LYS A 654 3.46 -32.06 1.18
C LYS A 654 3.03 -31.57 -0.19
N TYR A 655 3.99 -31.56 -1.13
CA TYR A 655 3.83 -31.01 -2.47
C TYR A 655 3.76 -32.13 -3.49
N PHE A 656 2.83 -32.01 -4.44
CA PHE A 656 2.90 -32.72 -5.70
C PHE A 656 4.04 -32.14 -6.55
N THR A 657 4.85 -33.03 -7.11
CA THR A 657 6.01 -32.71 -7.95
C THR A 657 6.01 -33.61 -9.19
N LYS A 658 6.77 -33.21 -10.22
CA LYS A 658 6.86 -33.92 -11.51
C LYS A 658 7.97 -34.98 -11.51
N ALA A 659 9.00 -34.77 -10.69
CA ALA A 659 10.08 -35.68 -10.36
C ALA A 659 10.39 -35.57 -8.86
N ASP A 660 10.80 -36.69 -8.26
CA ASP A 660 10.99 -36.81 -6.80
C ASP A 660 12.22 -36.04 -6.27
N GLU A 661 13.30 -35.91 -7.05
CA GLU A 661 14.55 -35.26 -6.63
C GLU A 661 15.18 -34.37 -7.73
N GLY A 662 16.07 -33.47 -7.32
CA GLY A 662 17.02 -32.77 -8.21
C GLY A 662 16.50 -31.56 -9.00
N VAL A 663 15.20 -31.27 -9.03
CA VAL A 663 14.62 -30.16 -9.80
C VAL A 663 14.26 -28.97 -8.90
N VAL A 664 14.76 -27.78 -9.24
CA VAL A 664 14.31 -26.51 -8.65
C VAL A 664 13.02 -26.08 -9.33
N TYR A 665 11.91 -26.15 -8.59
CA TYR A 665 10.61 -25.66 -9.04
C TYR A 665 10.53 -24.14 -8.88
N ALA A 666 10.30 -23.42 -9.99
CA ALA A 666 10.27 -21.95 -10.00
C ALA A 666 9.02 -21.37 -9.34
N VAL A 667 7.89 -22.10 -9.35
CA VAL A 667 6.61 -21.65 -8.82
C VAL A 667 6.06 -22.64 -7.80
N THR A 668 5.52 -22.13 -6.69
CA THR A 668 4.79 -22.92 -5.68
C THR A 668 3.34 -22.45 -5.67
N MET A 669 2.39 -23.33 -6.00
CA MET A 669 0.96 -23.01 -5.93
C MET A 669 0.33 -23.74 -4.74
N TRP A 670 -0.41 -23.03 -3.89
CA TRP A 670 -1.20 -23.63 -2.82
C TRP A 670 -2.68 -23.61 -3.20
N ILE A 671 -3.33 -24.77 -3.23
CA ILE A 671 -4.77 -24.89 -3.48
C ILE A 671 -5.48 -25.08 -2.14
N VAL A 672 -6.16 -24.02 -1.69
CA VAL A 672 -7.04 -24.05 -0.51
C VAL A 672 -8.48 -24.25 -0.99
N ALA A 673 -9.08 -25.41 -0.72
CA ALA A 673 -10.41 -25.75 -1.20
C ALA A 673 -11.08 -26.86 -0.38
N ASP A 674 -12.41 -26.94 -0.41
CA ASP A 674 -13.13 -28.14 0.01
C ASP A 674 -13.00 -29.21 -1.10
N THR A 675 -12.21 -30.25 -0.85
CA THR A 675 -11.96 -31.30 -1.86
C THR A 675 -13.10 -32.32 -1.98
N GLU A 676 -14.11 -32.31 -1.11
CA GLU A 676 -15.30 -33.14 -1.31
C GLU A 676 -16.30 -32.43 -2.27
N GLN A 677 -16.32 -31.09 -2.27
CA GLN A 677 -17.18 -30.28 -3.15
C GLN A 677 -16.77 -30.38 -4.65
N PRO A 678 -17.73 -30.40 -5.60
CA PRO A 678 -17.42 -30.46 -7.04
C PRO A 678 -16.54 -29.32 -7.55
N SER A 679 -16.73 -28.10 -7.02
CA SER A 679 -15.94 -26.92 -7.36
C SER A 679 -14.47 -27.07 -6.95
N GLY A 680 -14.19 -27.44 -5.70
CA GLY A 680 -12.84 -27.68 -5.20
C GLY A 680 -12.14 -28.85 -5.88
N ARG A 681 -12.87 -29.93 -6.20
CA ARG A 681 -12.36 -31.04 -7.03
C ARG A 681 -11.91 -30.56 -8.41
N ARG A 682 -12.73 -29.75 -9.08
CA ARG A 682 -12.41 -29.19 -10.42
C ARG A 682 -11.20 -28.24 -10.37
N LEU A 683 -11.11 -27.39 -9.34
CA LEU A 683 -9.95 -26.51 -9.12
C LEU A 683 -8.66 -27.32 -8.93
N LEU A 684 -8.65 -28.30 -8.03
CA LEU A 684 -7.47 -29.15 -7.79
C LEU A 684 -7.10 -29.98 -9.02
N GLN A 685 -8.08 -30.57 -9.71
CA GLN A 685 -7.84 -31.33 -10.93
C GLN A 685 -7.20 -30.45 -12.02
N ASN A 686 -7.61 -29.19 -12.15
CA ASN A 686 -7.04 -28.25 -13.11
C ASN A 686 -5.61 -27.81 -12.73
N ALA A 687 -5.33 -27.57 -11.44
CA ALA A 687 -3.97 -27.30 -10.96
C ALA A 687 -3.00 -28.46 -11.24
N LEU A 688 -3.44 -29.71 -11.02
CA LEU A 688 -2.65 -30.91 -11.31
C LEU A 688 -2.47 -31.15 -12.82
N LYS A 689 -3.48 -30.84 -13.66
CA LYS A 689 -3.32 -30.83 -15.12
C LYS A 689 -2.28 -29.80 -15.56
N HIS A 690 -2.33 -28.58 -15.04
CA HIS A 690 -1.37 -27.51 -15.35
C HIS A 690 0.07 -27.93 -15.00
N MET A 691 0.28 -28.51 -13.82
CA MET A 691 1.58 -29.06 -13.39
C MET A 691 2.08 -30.21 -14.28
N LYS A 692 1.17 -31.04 -14.83
CA LYS A 692 1.53 -32.12 -15.75
C LYS A 692 1.95 -31.62 -17.14
N SER A 693 1.43 -30.47 -17.58
CA SER A 693 1.75 -29.85 -18.87
C SER A 693 3.25 -29.57 -19.06
N SER A 694 3.74 -29.68 -20.29
CA SER A 694 5.18 -29.75 -20.56
C SER A 694 5.98 -28.50 -20.18
N GLY A 695 5.38 -27.30 -20.33
CA GLY A 695 6.06 -26.03 -20.03
C GLY A 695 6.01 -25.58 -18.56
N SER A 696 5.28 -26.28 -17.69
CA SER A 696 5.11 -25.84 -16.29
C SER A 696 6.18 -26.42 -15.38
N ASN A 697 6.93 -25.53 -14.71
CA ASN A 697 7.89 -25.86 -13.64
C ASN A 697 7.36 -25.45 -12.26
N CYS A 698 6.12 -25.84 -11.96
CA CYS A 698 5.49 -25.59 -10.66
C CYS A 698 5.45 -26.86 -9.77
N ARG A 699 5.39 -26.66 -8.46
CA ARG A 699 4.93 -27.67 -7.48
C ARG A 699 3.59 -27.23 -6.88
N VAL A 700 2.72 -28.18 -6.54
CA VAL A 700 1.37 -27.90 -6.02
C VAL A 700 1.21 -28.44 -4.59
N GLY A 701 0.87 -27.57 -3.64
CA GLY A 701 0.44 -27.95 -2.29
C GLY A 701 -1.09 -27.91 -2.18
N VAL A 702 -1.67 -28.73 -1.30
CA VAL A 702 -3.13 -28.83 -1.14
C VAL A 702 -3.51 -28.72 0.33
N ILE A 703 -4.40 -27.79 0.64
CA ILE A 703 -4.94 -27.54 1.98
C ILE A 703 -6.45 -27.71 1.90
N ASN A 704 -6.98 -28.73 2.55
CA ASN A 704 -8.43 -28.99 2.54
C ASN A 704 -9.15 -28.12 3.56
N ASN A 705 -10.05 -27.26 3.09
CA ASN A 705 -10.90 -26.39 3.90
C ASN A 705 -12.36 -26.88 3.83
N PRO A 706 -12.79 -27.84 4.66
CA PRO A 706 -14.09 -28.48 4.53
C PRO A 706 -15.22 -27.58 5.04
N SER A 707 -16.38 -27.64 4.39
CA SER A 707 -17.61 -26.91 4.72
C SER A 707 -18.20 -27.24 6.12
N GLY A 708 -17.63 -28.23 6.82
CA GLY A 708 -18.04 -28.67 8.16
C GLY A 708 -16.97 -29.51 8.84
N LYS A 709 -17.17 -29.86 10.11
CA LYS A 709 -16.16 -30.60 10.90
C LYS A 709 -15.85 -31.97 10.26
N PRO A 710 -14.57 -32.32 10.02
CA PRO A 710 -14.20 -33.52 9.27
C PRO A 710 -14.45 -34.81 10.08
N THR A 711 -15.54 -35.50 9.78
CA THR A 711 -15.83 -36.86 10.29
C THR A 711 -15.04 -37.93 9.51
N GLY A 712 -15.16 -39.20 9.91
CA GLY A 712 -14.56 -40.32 9.17
C GLY A 712 -15.05 -40.39 7.72
N ASP A 713 -16.34 -40.14 7.52
CA ASP A 713 -17.05 -40.28 6.25
C ASP A 713 -16.93 -39.01 5.40
N ASN A 714 -17.09 -37.82 6.00
CA ASN A 714 -17.09 -36.52 5.31
C ASN A 714 -15.66 -36.00 4.96
N SER A 715 -14.65 -36.87 4.93
CA SER A 715 -13.28 -36.50 4.51
C SER A 715 -12.53 -37.66 3.85
N ALA A 716 -13.27 -38.63 3.29
CA ALA A 716 -12.71 -39.82 2.69
C ALA A 716 -11.80 -39.52 1.48
N LEU A 717 -12.14 -38.52 0.66
CA LEU A 717 -11.34 -38.14 -0.50
C LEU A 717 -10.05 -37.45 -0.06
N TYR A 718 -10.14 -36.46 0.84
CA TYR A 718 -8.95 -35.78 1.37
C TYR A 718 -7.99 -36.76 2.05
N ARG A 719 -8.50 -37.69 2.87
CA ARG A 719 -7.69 -38.74 3.50
C ARG A 719 -7.00 -39.64 2.48
N ALA A 720 -7.67 -40.00 1.38
CA ALA A 720 -7.07 -40.80 0.31
C ALA A 720 -5.96 -40.03 -0.44
N VAL A 721 -6.16 -38.73 -0.70
CA VAL A 721 -5.14 -37.85 -1.28
C VAL A 721 -3.93 -37.71 -0.35
N TRP A 722 -4.15 -37.39 0.93
CA TRP A 722 -3.09 -37.21 1.93
C TRP A 722 -2.33 -38.52 2.20
N ALA A 723 -3.02 -39.65 2.30
CA ALA A 723 -2.38 -40.96 2.41
C ALA A 723 -1.52 -41.27 1.17
N SER A 724 -1.93 -40.89 -0.04
CA SER A 724 -1.09 -41.06 -1.22
C SER A 724 0.18 -40.21 -1.19
N LEU A 725 0.10 -38.96 -0.74
CA LEU A 725 1.25 -38.06 -0.54
C LEU A 725 2.26 -38.56 0.50
N LEU A 726 1.84 -39.42 1.43
CA LEU A 726 2.70 -40.01 2.46
C LEU A 726 3.26 -41.40 2.10
N THR A 727 2.74 -42.07 1.05
CA THR A 727 3.02 -43.50 0.78
C THR A 727 3.49 -43.82 -0.64
N GLN A 728 3.28 -42.92 -1.61
CA GLN A 728 3.63 -43.13 -3.02
C GLN A 728 4.82 -42.26 -3.44
N SER A 729 5.55 -42.68 -4.47
CA SER A 729 6.42 -41.78 -5.24
C SER A 729 5.58 -40.75 -6.02
N SER A 730 6.10 -39.54 -6.17
CA SER A 730 5.33 -38.34 -6.57
C SER A 730 4.59 -38.52 -7.89
N LYS A 731 5.19 -39.22 -8.85
CA LYS A 731 4.56 -39.57 -10.14
C LYS A 731 3.33 -40.47 -9.97
N ASN A 732 3.41 -41.48 -9.08
CA ASN A 732 2.29 -42.37 -8.79
C ASN A 732 1.21 -41.62 -7.98
N THR A 733 1.59 -40.73 -7.06
CA THR A 733 0.68 -39.83 -6.35
C THR A 733 -0.13 -38.98 -7.33
N LEU A 734 0.54 -38.33 -8.28
CA LEU A 734 -0.06 -37.47 -9.30
C LEU A 734 -1.07 -38.24 -10.16
N ASP A 735 -0.68 -39.38 -10.73
CA ASP A 735 -1.55 -40.17 -11.60
C ASP A 735 -2.67 -40.91 -10.84
N PHE A 736 -2.48 -41.22 -9.56
CA PHE A 736 -3.56 -41.69 -8.68
C PHE A 736 -4.55 -40.57 -8.37
N THR A 737 -4.10 -39.40 -7.93
CA THR A 737 -4.98 -38.27 -7.58
C THR A 737 -5.76 -37.75 -8.78
N LEU A 738 -5.16 -37.67 -9.98
CA LEU A 738 -5.88 -37.31 -11.21
C LEU A 738 -6.98 -38.34 -11.58
N LYS A 739 -6.81 -39.63 -11.27
CA LYS A 739 -7.87 -40.64 -11.42
C LYS A 739 -8.94 -40.50 -10.33
N LEU A 740 -8.52 -40.27 -9.08
CA LEU A 740 -9.39 -40.15 -7.92
C LEU A 740 -10.37 -38.96 -8.03
N LEU A 741 -9.91 -37.85 -8.62
CA LEU A 741 -10.69 -36.62 -8.83
C LEU A 741 -11.67 -36.69 -10.03
N LYS A 742 -11.86 -37.85 -10.66
CA LYS A 742 -12.94 -38.05 -11.66
C LYS A 742 -14.28 -38.23 -10.97
N GLU A 743 -15.33 -37.59 -11.49
CA GLU A 743 -16.69 -37.65 -10.92
C GLU A 743 -17.18 -39.11 -10.81
N GLU A 744 -17.00 -39.91 -11.87
CA GLU A 744 -17.18 -41.38 -11.91
C GLU A 744 -16.61 -42.13 -10.69
N ASN A 745 -15.38 -41.79 -10.27
CA ASN A 745 -14.66 -42.50 -9.21
C ASN A 745 -15.07 -42.00 -7.81
N VAL A 746 -15.55 -40.75 -7.70
CA VAL A 746 -16.10 -40.23 -6.44
C VAL A 746 -17.47 -40.84 -6.16
N GLU A 747 -18.31 -41.04 -7.18
CA GLU A 747 -19.58 -41.78 -7.04
C GLU A 747 -19.35 -43.22 -6.58
N LEU A 748 -18.37 -43.93 -7.17
CA LEU A 748 -17.99 -45.28 -6.73
C LEU A 748 -17.47 -45.32 -5.28
N LEU A 749 -16.79 -44.27 -4.81
CA LEU A 749 -16.37 -44.13 -3.41
C LEU A 749 -17.55 -43.88 -2.47
N GLN A 750 -18.50 -43.03 -2.86
CA GLN A 750 -19.74 -42.79 -2.11
C GLN A 750 -20.62 -44.06 -2.03
N GLN A 751 -20.57 -44.92 -3.06
CA GLN A 751 -21.19 -46.26 -3.07
C GLN A 751 -20.42 -47.30 -2.21
N GLY A 752 -19.38 -46.89 -1.47
CA GLY A 752 -18.66 -47.75 -0.52
C GLY A 752 -17.54 -48.61 -1.13
N THR A 753 -17.11 -48.32 -2.37
CA THR A 753 -16.01 -49.07 -3.00
C THR A 753 -14.71 -48.86 -2.24
N LYS A 754 -14.12 -49.93 -1.70
CA LYS A 754 -12.84 -49.84 -0.97
C LYS A 754 -11.73 -49.33 -1.89
N ILE A 755 -11.05 -48.25 -1.47
CA ILE A 755 -9.98 -47.54 -2.21
C ILE A 755 -8.92 -48.49 -2.80
N LYS A 756 -8.64 -49.64 -2.16
CA LYS A 756 -7.75 -50.71 -2.66
C LYS A 756 -8.11 -51.23 -4.06
N HIS A 757 -9.38 -51.15 -4.50
CA HIS A 757 -9.79 -51.55 -5.85
C HIS A 757 -9.40 -50.50 -6.91
N LEU A 758 -9.52 -49.22 -6.58
CA LEU A 758 -9.08 -48.11 -7.44
C LEU A 758 -7.54 -48.06 -7.55
N LEU A 759 -6.83 -48.28 -6.43
CA LEU A 759 -5.36 -48.35 -6.38
C LEU A 759 -4.79 -49.45 -7.30
N LYS A 760 -5.41 -50.63 -7.36
CA LYS A 760 -4.97 -51.75 -8.22
C LYS A 760 -4.98 -51.44 -9.72
N GLN A 761 -5.68 -50.39 -10.16
CA GLN A 761 -5.69 -49.92 -11.56
C GLN A 761 -4.62 -48.85 -11.85
N VAL A 762 -3.72 -48.54 -10.90
CA VAL A 762 -2.65 -47.54 -11.09
C VAL A 762 -1.27 -48.18 -11.13
N SER A 763 -0.99 -49.11 -10.21
CA SER A 763 0.26 -49.90 -10.22
C SER A 763 0.07 -51.25 -9.52
N GLY A 764 0.67 -52.31 -10.07
CA GLY A 764 0.47 -53.69 -9.62
C GLY A 764 1.18 -54.11 -8.33
N VAL A 765 1.66 -53.17 -7.51
CA VAL A 765 2.48 -53.44 -6.32
C VAL A 765 1.98 -52.64 -5.11
N TRP A 766 0.93 -53.15 -4.47
CA TRP A 766 0.49 -52.73 -3.12
C TRP A 766 0.04 -53.96 -2.31
N ASN A 767 1.03 -54.71 -1.85
CA ASN A 767 0.89 -55.63 -0.71
C ASN A 767 1.31 -54.85 0.55
N TYR A 768 0.62 -55.06 1.68
CA TYR A 768 0.84 -54.39 2.98
C TYR A 768 0.42 -52.91 3.08
N VAL A 769 -0.87 -52.66 2.82
CA VAL A 769 -1.80 -52.05 3.80
C VAL A 769 -3.07 -52.90 3.77
#